data_AF-A0A538HFJ8-F1
#
_entry.id   AF-A0A538HFJ8-F1
#
_cell.length_a   1.000
_cell.length_b   1.000
_cell.length_c   1.000
_cell.angle_alpha   90.00
_cell.angle_beta   90.00
_cell.angle_gamma   90.00
#
_symmetry.space_group_name_H-M   'P 1'
#
loop_
_entity.id
_entity.type
_entity.pdbx_description
1 polymer ?
#
loop_
_entity_poly.entity_id
_entity_poly.type
_entity_poly.pdbx_seq_one_letter_code
_entity_poly.pdbx_strand_id
1 'polypeptide(L)'
;MSTWMALALVIIVAGGLFILLRLHLLGIAVGFWLAFAAGIGVLALSDHAMTARWHLGEITGGYFWRILVFSPEVLVFLFFMITDPKTIPDGRGARRAYAVGVGLLGALLIAPQRTEFGSKVALLGALAIVCAAVPMLRLLRSSLSRPLPSWPSRRAAGAVALVASAGFAGLLVVAGLPARSSAGAAIRPPLAAGRVPTITIGKSKGVASQLDRPTATLIARSVVADLRIEADALRQRTAARLTSSSGGDRLAALRSQVKGAAGRDIVVPTYSVERARISLEPGVGQEPPVIVAALAGTMQLTTYHGSPAMVAGRAAPVPFQRTFLLTFAGEGRYVITGVRSSASPAGSGSGAATPKPAKVAPPSPAVVAGFSSVHLHDVAKQVGLDFRQGDFRFLCWLDYNNDGWMDLFVVNSYSESDITQWDKGGGLPTSALFENVHGKFVDVARSSGAGLAVRGNGCVAADFNGDGYTDLFVTTNDSDQLLWNNGNGTFSEGARSSGVVSFGWRTGAAVADVNGDGRPDLFVAGYTEANGPIPSSAAGFPTNHLGVRDLLFLNEGLAQNGHSRFREVGEQAGLDKRIEHGLGAVFTDVNGDGRPDLYVANDEDPNRLYLDVPWPGGAAADPKGLGFRLVETARKNGVADTNAGMGVARADFNGDDVADLFVSNSRDQQHAVFRGRRAGGSLFANARPGFTAAFGRHYAGWGASWVDLNRDGYPDLVLANGDIPVTGLAKDAGPIQVLDNLAAQGRAGQFGDATGLLGLSRGPLVNGRGLAAADFNNNGNIDVAINTIGGPLILLENTNTAGHWLEVSLAGFHPGAVVTAVLPDGRTLVREEQAGSSYLSSEDPRIFFGLGTAATVSRLLVRYPDGSEKRLTDVAANQIVHAG
;
A
#
# COMPACT_ATOMS: atom_id res chain seq x y z
N MET A 1 10.17 31.90 -14.91
CA MET A 1 9.26 32.29 -13.81
C MET A 1 7.91 32.65 -14.43
N SER A 2 6.80 32.12 -13.93
CA SER A 2 5.47 32.48 -14.46
C SER A 2 5.09 33.90 -14.05
N THR A 3 4.18 34.52 -14.79
CA THR A 3 3.63 35.86 -14.48
C THR A 3 2.96 35.88 -13.10
N TRP A 4 2.25 34.81 -12.73
CA TRP A 4 1.65 34.66 -11.41
C TRP A 4 2.69 34.55 -10.28
N MET A 5 3.81 33.86 -10.50
CA MET A 5 4.89 33.78 -9.53
C MET A 5 5.59 35.13 -9.36
N ALA A 6 5.80 35.86 -10.46
CA ALA A 6 6.34 37.23 -10.40
C ALA A 6 5.43 38.16 -9.59
N LEU A 7 4.12 38.09 -9.83
CA LEU A 7 3.12 38.86 -9.09
C LEU A 7 3.11 38.50 -7.60
N ALA A 8 3.15 37.21 -7.26
CA ALA A 8 3.22 36.74 -5.87
C ALA A 8 4.47 37.28 -5.15
N LEU A 9 5.64 37.23 -5.79
CA LEU A 9 6.87 37.80 -5.24
C LEU A 9 6.78 39.32 -5.03
N VAL A 10 6.19 40.05 -5.98
CA VAL A 10 5.96 41.49 -5.83
C VAL A 10 5.05 41.77 -4.63
N ILE A 11 3.97 41.00 -4.45
CA ILE A 11 3.05 41.12 -3.31
C ILE A 11 3.77 40.84 -1.99
N ILE A 12 4.53 39.75 -1.91
CA ILE A 12 5.27 39.37 -0.68
C ILE A 12 6.27 40.46 -0.30
N VAL A 13 7.05 40.96 -1.27
CA VAL A 13 8.09 41.97 -1.01
C VAL A 13 7.47 43.34 -0.69
N ALA A 14 6.53 43.82 -1.51
CA ALA A 14 5.91 45.12 -1.30
C ALA A 14 5.06 45.14 -0.02
N GLY A 15 4.25 44.11 0.20
CA GLY A 15 3.42 43.95 1.40
C GLY A 15 4.26 43.81 2.66
N GLY A 16 5.30 42.96 2.63
CA GLY A 16 6.23 42.79 3.73
C GLY A 16 6.94 44.10 4.11
N LEU A 17 7.50 44.82 3.12
CA LEU A 17 8.16 46.10 3.36
C LEU A 17 7.20 47.16 3.92
N PHE A 18 5.98 47.25 3.39
CA PHE A 18 4.96 48.18 3.87
C PHE A 18 4.60 47.91 5.34
N ILE A 19 4.39 46.64 5.71
CA ILE A 19 4.10 46.23 7.08
C ILE A 19 5.26 46.60 8.01
N LEU A 20 6.50 46.28 7.64
CA LEU A 20 7.66 46.54 8.48
C LEU A 20 7.99 48.04 8.63
N LEU A 21 7.70 48.85 7.61
CA LEU A 21 7.80 50.30 7.70
C LEU A 21 6.82 50.85 8.73
N ARG A 22 5.55 50.40 8.68
CA ARG A 22 4.51 50.81 9.63
C ARG A 22 4.81 50.40 11.07
N LEU A 23 5.43 49.23 11.26
CA LEU A 23 5.79 48.71 12.58
C LEU A 23 7.17 49.17 13.08
N HIS A 24 7.89 50.00 12.31
CA HIS A 24 9.27 50.41 12.58
C HIS A 24 10.24 49.23 12.79
N LEU A 25 10.01 48.11 12.09
CA LEU A 25 10.80 46.87 12.15
C LEU A 25 11.74 46.67 10.96
N LEU A 26 11.84 47.64 10.04
CA LEU A 26 12.70 47.55 8.86
C LEU A 26 14.17 47.22 9.19
N GLY A 27 14.67 47.68 10.33
CA GLY A 27 16.04 47.39 10.78
C GLY A 27 16.31 45.91 11.07
N ILE A 28 15.28 45.12 11.42
CA ILE A 28 15.40 43.66 11.58
C ILE A 28 15.56 43.02 10.21
N ALA A 29 14.66 43.36 9.27
CA ALA A 29 14.70 42.76 7.95
C ALA A 29 16.01 43.05 7.20
N VAL A 30 16.47 44.30 7.23
CA VAL A 30 17.75 44.67 6.61
C VAL A 30 18.92 43.95 7.30
N GLY A 31 18.90 43.86 8.64
CA GLY A 31 19.96 43.21 9.41
C GLY A 31 20.10 41.72 9.11
N PHE A 32 19.00 40.98 9.11
CA PHE A 32 18.99 39.57 8.73
C PHE A 32 19.40 39.37 7.27
N TRP A 33 18.78 40.11 6.36
CA TRP A 33 18.92 39.83 4.93
C TRP A 33 20.35 40.07 4.44
N LEU A 34 21.01 41.13 4.91
CA LEU A 34 22.41 41.40 4.60
C LEU A 34 23.34 40.32 5.18
N ALA A 35 23.13 39.92 6.44
CA ALA A 35 23.96 38.91 7.10
C ALA A 35 23.80 37.53 6.44
N PHE A 36 22.57 37.13 6.16
CA PHE A 36 22.24 35.88 5.48
C PHE A 36 22.79 35.84 4.06
N ALA A 37 22.55 36.89 3.27
CA ALA A 37 23.04 36.97 1.88
C ALA A 37 24.57 36.94 1.79
N ALA A 38 25.26 37.60 2.73
CA ALA A 38 26.72 37.54 2.81
C ALA A 38 27.21 36.11 3.16
N GLY A 39 26.60 35.45 4.15
CA GLY A 39 26.95 34.09 4.54
C GLY A 39 26.75 33.06 3.43
N ILE A 40 25.59 33.10 2.75
CA ILE A 40 25.33 32.26 1.57
C ILE A 40 26.29 32.60 0.43
N GLY A 41 26.72 33.86 0.29
CA GLY A 41 27.72 34.29 -0.69
C GLY A 41 29.07 33.63 -0.49
N VAL A 42 29.52 33.50 0.76
CA VAL A 42 30.75 32.78 1.10
C VAL A 42 30.64 31.30 0.73
N LEU A 43 29.50 30.65 1.03
CA LEU A 43 29.27 29.26 0.66
C LEU A 43 29.30 29.09 -0.87
N ALA A 44 28.58 29.94 -1.61
CA ALA A 44 28.54 29.93 -3.07
C ALA A 44 29.93 30.07 -3.71
N LEU A 45 30.79 30.94 -3.16
CA LEU A 45 32.17 31.13 -3.62
C LEU A 45 33.10 29.98 -3.22
N SER A 46 32.71 29.16 -2.24
CA SER A 46 33.48 28.00 -1.76
C SER A 46 33.11 26.68 -2.46
N ASP A 47 32.45 26.77 -3.62
CA ASP A 47 31.96 25.62 -4.40
C ASP A 47 30.95 24.74 -3.65
N HIS A 48 30.17 25.36 -2.77
CA HIS A 48 29.05 24.70 -2.11
C HIS A 48 27.96 24.33 -3.12
N ALA A 49 27.38 23.15 -2.94
CA ALA A 49 26.40 22.55 -3.82
C ALA A 49 25.19 22.05 -3.01
N MET A 50 23.99 22.27 -3.55
CA MET A 50 22.77 21.65 -3.04
C MET A 50 21.95 21.02 -4.15
N THR A 51 21.12 20.03 -3.83
CA THR A 51 20.13 19.46 -4.74
C THR A 51 18.72 19.94 -4.39
N ALA A 52 17.87 20.04 -5.41
CA ALA A 52 16.47 20.40 -5.27
C ALA A 52 15.60 19.53 -6.18
N ARG A 53 14.39 19.18 -5.73
CA ARG A 53 13.43 18.32 -6.46
C ARG A 53 13.10 18.84 -7.86
N TRP A 54 13.08 20.16 -8.02
CA TRP A 54 12.70 20.83 -9.27
C TRP A 54 13.89 21.10 -10.20
N HIS A 55 15.11 20.70 -9.82
CA HIS A 55 16.34 20.98 -10.55
C HIS A 55 17.08 19.69 -10.93
N LEU A 56 17.54 19.63 -12.18
CA LEU A 56 18.37 18.53 -12.66
C LEU A 56 19.83 18.75 -12.26
N GLY A 57 20.33 17.95 -11.32
CA GLY A 57 21.72 18.02 -10.83
C GLY A 57 21.95 19.04 -9.72
N GLU A 58 23.22 19.18 -9.33
CA GLU A 58 23.65 20.09 -8.26
C GLU A 58 23.45 21.57 -8.64
N ILE A 59 22.95 22.36 -7.69
CA ILE A 59 22.81 23.80 -7.76
C ILE A 59 24.03 24.40 -7.08
N THR A 60 24.84 25.15 -7.82
CA THR A 60 26.11 25.72 -7.35
C THR A 60 26.24 27.21 -7.68
N GLY A 61 27.29 27.84 -7.13
CA GLY A 61 27.74 29.18 -7.50
C GLY A 61 26.67 30.28 -7.37
N GLY A 62 26.65 31.23 -8.31
CA GLY A 62 25.70 32.35 -8.28
C GLY A 62 24.23 31.93 -8.36
N TYR A 63 23.94 30.75 -8.90
CA TYR A 63 22.58 30.23 -8.97
C TYR A 63 22.10 29.72 -7.60
N PHE A 64 22.94 28.97 -6.89
CA PHE A 64 22.73 28.58 -5.48
C PHE A 64 22.43 29.81 -4.61
N TRP A 65 23.27 30.84 -4.74
CA TRP A 65 23.09 32.09 -3.98
C TRP A 65 21.73 32.75 -4.25
N ARG A 66 21.37 32.91 -5.53
CA ARG A 66 20.12 33.56 -5.92
C ARG A 66 18.89 32.81 -5.42
N ILE A 67 18.90 31.47 -5.49
CA ILE A 67 17.77 30.64 -5.08
C ILE A 67 17.50 30.79 -3.59
N LEU A 68 18.53 30.68 -2.74
CA LEU A 68 18.32 30.75 -1.30
C LEU A 68 17.96 32.17 -0.84
N VAL A 69 18.68 33.19 -1.31
CA VAL A 69 18.52 34.58 -0.84
C VAL A 69 17.17 35.19 -1.25
N PHE A 70 16.61 34.78 -2.38
CA PHE A 70 15.36 35.31 -2.93
C PHE A 70 14.24 34.27 -3.00
N SER A 71 14.36 33.15 -2.29
CA SER A 71 13.26 32.18 -2.23
C SER A 71 12.02 32.79 -1.55
N PRO A 72 10.80 32.51 -2.04
CA PRO A 72 9.57 32.97 -1.40
C PRO A 72 9.51 32.63 0.09
N GLU A 73 9.99 31.46 0.48
CA GLU A 73 9.98 30.97 1.86
C GLU A 73 10.94 31.76 2.76
N VAL A 74 12.13 32.11 2.28
CA VAL A 74 13.05 32.98 3.04
C VAL A 74 12.51 34.40 3.13
N LEU A 75 11.82 34.89 2.10
CA LEU A 75 11.15 36.19 2.15
C LEU A 75 9.98 36.20 3.14
N VAL A 76 9.16 35.15 3.18
CA VAL A 76 8.09 35.00 4.17
C VAL A 76 8.67 34.88 5.58
N PHE A 77 9.72 34.08 5.77
CA PHE A 77 10.43 33.97 7.03
C PHE A 77 10.97 35.34 7.50
N LEU A 78 11.54 36.12 6.58
CA LEU A 78 12.05 37.46 6.82
C LEU A 78 10.95 38.46 7.24
N PHE A 79 9.79 38.42 6.59
CA PHE A 79 8.75 39.43 6.82
C PHE A 79 7.80 39.08 7.97
N PHE A 80 7.62 37.80 8.29
CA PHE A 80 6.56 37.35 9.20
C PHE A 80 7.04 36.50 10.39
N MET A 81 8.17 35.79 10.29
CA MET A 81 8.62 34.90 11.38
C MET A 81 9.66 35.58 12.27
N ILE A 82 10.72 36.14 11.69
CA ILE A 82 11.76 36.83 12.48
C ILE A 82 11.25 38.14 13.12
N THR A 83 10.12 38.65 12.64
CA THR A 83 9.49 39.90 13.08
C THR A 83 8.33 39.66 14.05
N ASP A 84 8.13 38.42 14.53
CA ASP A 84 7.08 38.07 15.49
C ASP A 84 7.19 38.94 16.77
N PRO A 85 6.15 39.73 17.10
CA PRO A 85 6.12 40.58 18.29
C PRO A 85 6.44 39.86 19.60
N LYS A 86 6.18 38.55 19.70
CA LYS A 86 6.40 37.76 20.92
C LYS A 86 7.85 37.36 21.13
N THR A 87 8.67 37.33 20.07
CA THR A 87 10.05 36.82 20.11
C THR A 87 11.10 37.91 19.91
N ILE A 88 10.73 39.05 19.30
CA ILE A 88 11.67 40.15 19.10
C ILE A 88 12.10 40.81 20.41
N PRO A 89 13.41 41.10 20.60
CA PRO A 89 13.87 41.78 21.80
C PRO A 89 13.53 43.28 21.81
N ASP A 90 13.53 43.87 23.00
CA ASP A 90 13.33 45.30 23.18
C ASP A 90 14.57 46.12 22.82
N GLY A 91 14.35 47.28 22.21
CA GLY A 91 15.41 48.24 21.86
C GLY A 91 16.01 48.02 20.47
N ARG A 92 16.33 49.14 19.79
CA ARG A 92 16.80 49.13 18.39
C ARG A 92 18.12 48.38 18.19
N GLY A 93 19.03 48.45 19.16
CA GLY A 93 20.32 47.74 19.10
C GLY A 93 20.17 46.23 19.24
N ALA A 94 19.35 45.77 20.20
CA ALA A 94 19.12 44.35 20.44
C ALA A 94 18.39 43.68 19.25
N ARG A 95 17.41 44.37 18.65
CA ARG A 95 16.70 43.89 17.45
C ARG A 95 17.63 43.66 16.26
N ARG A 96 18.60 44.56 16.05
CA ARG A 96 19.61 44.41 14.99
C ARG A 96 20.56 43.24 15.28
N ALA A 97 21.04 43.12 16.51
CA ALA A 97 21.91 42.02 16.91
C ALA A 97 21.23 40.66 16.78
N TYR A 98 19.96 40.57 17.19
CA TYR A 98 19.11 39.40 17.00
C TYR A 98 18.98 39.02 15.53
N ALA A 99 18.61 39.97 14.66
CA ALA A 99 18.41 39.70 13.25
C ALA A 99 19.69 39.24 12.53
N VAL A 100 20.81 39.91 12.81
CA VAL A 100 22.13 39.52 12.30
C VAL A 100 22.53 38.15 12.83
N GLY A 101 22.26 37.85 14.11
CA GLY A 101 22.54 36.55 14.71
C GLY A 101 21.79 35.40 14.03
N VAL A 102 20.49 35.55 13.75
CA VAL A 102 19.71 34.56 13.00
C VAL A 102 20.26 34.37 11.58
N GLY A 103 20.64 35.46 10.90
CA GLY A 103 21.19 35.39 9.54
C GLY A 103 22.53 34.66 9.47
N LEU A 104 23.45 34.97 10.40
CA LEU A 104 24.77 34.31 10.47
C LEU A 104 24.64 32.84 10.90
N LEU A 105 23.86 32.55 11.95
CA LEU A 105 23.65 31.18 12.40
C LEU A 105 22.92 30.34 11.33
N GLY A 106 21.96 30.94 10.62
CA GLY A 106 21.30 30.31 9.48
C GLY A 106 22.29 29.89 8.40
N ALA A 107 23.16 30.81 7.97
CA ALA A 107 24.21 30.48 6.99
C ALA A 107 25.16 29.38 7.50
N LEU A 108 25.49 29.39 8.80
CA LEU A 108 26.36 28.38 9.41
C LEU A 108 25.72 26.99 9.46
N LEU A 109 24.43 26.90 9.84
CA LEU A 109 23.71 25.63 9.87
C LEU A 109 23.36 25.11 8.47
N ILE A 110 23.28 25.99 7.48
CA ILE A 110 23.14 25.63 6.06
C ILE A 110 24.45 25.07 5.48
N ALA A 111 25.61 25.51 5.98
CA ALA A 111 26.91 25.10 5.45
C ALA A 111 27.07 23.58 5.25
N PRO A 112 26.72 22.69 6.19
CA PRO A 112 26.84 21.24 5.96
C PRO A 112 25.70 20.62 5.13
N GLN A 113 24.65 21.38 4.76
CA GLN A 113 23.45 20.85 4.12
C GLN A 113 23.67 20.65 2.62
N ARG A 114 23.23 19.50 2.09
CA ARG A 114 23.28 19.17 0.65
C ARG A 114 21.94 19.28 -0.07
N THR A 115 20.86 19.57 0.64
CA THR A 115 19.50 19.61 0.06
C THR A 115 18.82 20.94 0.35
N GLU A 116 17.90 21.34 -0.53
CA GLU A 116 17.06 22.52 -0.32
C GLU A 116 16.23 22.38 0.97
N PHE A 117 15.67 21.19 1.23
CA PHE A 117 14.92 20.92 2.45
C PHE A 117 15.77 21.09 3.71
N GLY A 118 16.98 20.52 3.74
CA GLY A 118 17.91 20.68 4.86
C GLY A 118 18.29 22.14 5.09
N SER A 119 18.44 22.92 4.02
CA SER A 119 18.71 24.35 4.10
C SER A 119 17.55 25.13 4.75
N LYS A 120 16.30 24.77 4.44
CA LYS A 120 15.10 25.38 5.05
C LYS A 120 14.96 25.02 6.53
N VAL A 121 15.18 23.75 6.89
CA VAL A 121 15.16 23.30 8.29
C VAL A 121 16.26 23.98 9.11
N ALA A 122 17.47 24.10 8.55
CA ALA A 122 18.59 24.80 9.18
C ALA A 122 18.25 26.27 9.50
N LEU A 123 17.55 26.96 8.61
CA LEU A 123 17.14 28.35 8.83
C LEU A 123 16.10 28.49 9.95
N LEU A 124 15.13 27.57 10.04
CA LEU A 124 14.18 27.53 11.15
C LEU A 124 14.86 27.18 12.48
N GLY A 125 15.80 26.24 12.46
CA GLY A 125 16.63 25.89 13.62
C GLY A 125 17.43 27.08 14.15
N ALA A 126 17.98 27.90 13.26
CA ALA A 126 18.70 29.12 13.65
C ALA A 126 17.79 30.11 14.40
N LEU A 127 16.55 30.30 13.95
CA LEU A 127 15.57 31.14 14.65
C LEU A 127 15.28 30.58 16.06
N ALA A 128 14.99 29.28 16.16
CA ALA A 128 14.68 28.64 17.43
C ALA A 128 15.84 28.76 18.44
N ILE A 129 17.07 28.51 18.00
CA ILE A 129 18.27 28.62 18.84
C ILE A 129 18.47 30.05 19.35
N VAL A 130 18.36 31.05 18.46
CA VAL A 130 18.54 32.46 18.86
C VAL A 130 17.43 32.89 19.81
N CYS A 131 16.17 32.52 19.56
CA CYS A 131 15.06 32.81 20.46
C CYS A 131 15.24 32.15 21.84
N ALA A 132 15.71 30.92 21.91
CA ALA A 132 15.98 30.21 23.17
C ALA A 132 17.16 30.82 23.95
N ALA A 133 18.15 31.39 23.26
CA ALA A 133 19.32 32.00 23.89
C ALA A 133 19.02 33.34 24.59
N VAL A 134 18.00 34.09 24.14
CA VAL A 134 17.64 35.40 24.70
C VAL A 134 17.27 35.36 26.21
N PRO A 135 16.35 34.49 26.68
CA PRO A 135 16.05 34.40 28.12
C PRO A 135 17.23 33.89 28.94
N MET A 136 18.04 32.96 28.38
CA MET A 136 19.22 32.42 29.05
C MET A 136 20.31 33.50 29.27
N LEU A 137 20.55 34.36 28.28
CA LEU A 137 21.47 35.50 28.39
C LEU A 137 20.97 36.55 29.39
N ARG A 138 19.65 36.75 29.53
CA ARG A 138 19.07 37.64 30.54
C ARG A 138 19.32 37.12 31.96
N LEU A 139 19.18 35.81 32.18
CA LEU A 139 19.48 35.14 33.47
C LEU A 139 20.97 35.19 33.84
N LEU A 140 21.85 35.01 32.86
CA LEU A 140 23.31 35.13 33.05
C LEU A 140 23.75 36.56 33.36
N ARG A 141 23.07 37.57 32.80
CA ARG A 141 23.40 38.98 33.05
C ARG A 141 23.05 39.45 34.46
N SER A 142 22.04 38.86 35.10
CA SER A 142 21.74 39.10 36.53
C SER A 142 22.76 38.46 37.48
N SER A 143 23.59 37.53 37.00
CA SER A 143 24.64 36.84 37.77
C SER A 143 26.02 37.51 37.65
N LEU A 144 26.26 38.29 36.59
CA LEU A 144 27.54 38.96 36.33
C LEU A 144 27.54 40.41 36.84
N SER A 145 28.06 40.61 38.05
CA SER A 145 28.18 41.92 38.73
C SER A 145 29.44 42.73 38.35
N ARG A 146 30.13 42.40 37.24
CA ARG A 146 31.31 43.15 36.79
C ARG A 146 30.98 44.06 35.59
N PRO A 147 31.39 45.34 35.62
CA PRO A 147 31.28 46.22 34.47
C PRO A 147 32.11 45.65 33.31
N LEU A 148 31.48 45.50 32.15
CA LEU A 148 32.18 45.15 30.91
C LEU A 148 33.24 46.22 30.62
N PRO A 149 34.46 45.85 30.18
CA PRO A 149 35.50 46.80 29.86
C PRO A 149 35.02 47.79 28.78
N SER A 150 35.40 49.06 28.93
CA SER A 150 35.06 50.13 27.99
C SER A 150 35.46 49.73 26.56
N TRP A 151 34.52 49.85 25.62
CA TRP A 151 34.75 49.55 24.21
C TRP A 151 35.97 50.31 23.67
N PRO A 152 36.82 49.65 22.87
CA PRO A 152 38.02 50.29 22.36
C PRO A 152 37.66 51.39 21.34
N SER A 153 38.59 52.30 21.06
CA SER A 153 38.40 53.41 20.12
C SER A 153 37.79 52.93 18.78
N ARG A 154 37.05 53.79 18.06
CA ARG A 154 36.36 53.41 16.79
C ARG A 154 37.25 52.65 15.79
N ARG A 155 38.58 52.92 15.78
CA ARG A 155 39.56 52.21 14.94
C ARG A 155 39.82 50.77 15.40
N ALA A 156 39.95 50.54 16.71
CA ALA A 156 40.16 49.22 17.28
C ALA A 156 38.89 48.36 17.24
N ALA A 157 37.70 48.96 17.38
CA ALA A 157 36.43 48.26 17.15
C ALA A 157 36.29 47.79 15.68
N GLY A 158 36.76 48.59 14.71
CA GLY A 158 36.82 48.21 13.31
C GLY A 158 37.76 47.03 13.03
N ALA A 159 38.93 47.01 13.65
CA ALA A 159 39.89 45.91 13.52
C ALA A 159 39.34 44.58 14.10
N VAL A 160 38.72 44.63 15.27
CA VAL A 160 38.09 43.45 15.91
C VAL A 160 36.95 42.89 15.05
N ALA A 161 36.11 43.76 14.49
CA ALA A 161 35.03 43.34 13.60
C ALA A 161 35.56 42.68 12.32
N LEU A 162 36.67 43.17 11.77
CA LEU A 162 37.29 42.61 10.57
C LEU A 162 37.83 41.19 10.83
N VAL A 163 38.52 40.98 11.96
CA VAL A 163 39.04 39.68 12.37
C VAL A 163 37.91 38.68 12.63
N ALA A 164 36.86 39.09 13.33
CA ALA A 164 35.69 38.24 13.59
C ALA A 164 34.98 37.83 12.28
N SER A 165 34.86 38.75 11.32
CA SER A 165 34.23 38.48 10.02
C SER A 165 35.06 37.49 9.19
N ALA A 166 36.39 37.65 9.18
CA ALA A 166 37.30 36.70 8.52
C ALA A 166 37.26 35.31 9.17
N GLY A 167 37.23 35.24 10.50
CA GLY A 167 37.09 33.98 11.25
C GLY A 167 35.77 33.27 10.96
N PHE A 168 34.65 34.01 10.90
CA PHE A 168 33.35 33.44 10.55
C PHE A 168 33.29 32.95 9.10
N ALA A 169 33.86 33.69 8.15
CA ALA A 169 33.97 33.24 6.76
C ALA A 169 34.80 31.94 6.66
N GLY A 170 35.93 31.85 7.39
CA GLY A 170 36.72 30.63 7.49
C GLY A 170 35.91 29.45 8.06
N LEU A 171 35.12 29.69 9.11
CA LEU A 171 34.23 28.68 9.71
C LEU A 171 33.18 28.19 8.72
N LEU A 172 32.54 29.07 7.96
CA LEU A 172 31.58 28.69 6.91
C LEU A 172 32.23 27.80 5.85
N VAL A 173 33.43 28.17 5.40
CA VAL A 173 34.19 27.42 4.39
C VAL A 173 34.54 26.01 4.88
N VAL A 174 34.88 25.86 6.16
CA VAL A 174 35.18 24.56 6.80
C VAL A 174 33.90 23.75 7.02
N ALA A 175 32.85 24.36 7.57
CA ALA A 175 31.56 23.71 7.79
C ALA A 175 30.88 23.31 6.47
N GLY A 176 31.22 24.00 5.37
CA GLY A 176 30.76 23.74 4.01
C GLY A 176 31.47 22.61 3.29
N LEU A 177 32.60 22.10 3.81
CA LEU A 177 33.35 21.00 3.17
C LEU A 177 32.49 19.77 2.83
N PRO A 178 31.59 19.30 3.72
CA PRO A 178 30.76 18.15 3.43
C PRO A 178 29.77 18.38 2.31
N ALA A 179 29.52 19.61 1.85
CA ALA A 179 28.52 19.95 0.85
C ALA A 179 29.14 20.59 -0.41
N ARG A 180 30.46 20.47 -0.60
CA ARG A 180 31.10 20.92 -1.85
C ARG A 180 30.77 20.03 -3.04
N SER A 181 30.76 20.64 -4.22
CA SER A 181 30.54 19.93 -5.47
C SER A 181 31.64 18.90 -5.70
N SER A 182 31.27 17.77 -6.29
CA SER A 182 32.23 16.70 -6.63
C SER A 182 33.03 17.04 -7.90
N ALA A 183 32.79 18.20 -8.52
CA ALA A 183 33.29 18.56 -9.85
C ALA A 183 34.76 19.02 -9.88
N GLY A 184 35.39 19.21 -8.72
CA GLY A 184 36.81 19.62 -8.60
C GLY A 184 37.83 18.52 -8.90
N ALA A 185 37.43 17.24 -8.94
CA ALA A 185 38.29 16.12 -9.29
C ALA A 185 38.04 15.67 -10.73
N ALA A 186 38.43 16.50 -11.71
CA ALA A 186 38.31 16.17 -13.12
C ALA A 186 39.28 15.05 -13.53
N ILE A 187 38.88 13.79 -13.35
CA ILE A 187 39.35 12.69 -14.20
C ILE A 187 38.25 12.48 -15.24
N ARG A 188 38.34 13.15 -16.40
CA ARG A 188 37.51 12.81 -17.57
C ARG A 188 38.07 11.51 -18.17
N PRO A 189 37.41 10.34 -18.06
CA PRO A 189 37.78 9.20 -18.88
C PRO A 189 37.35 9.50 -20.33
N PRO A 190 38.06 8.97 -21.35
CA PRO A 190 37.73 9.25 -22.73
C PRO A 190 36.36 8.66 -23.08
N LEU A 191 35.37 9.52 -23.36
CA LEU A 191 34.12 9.12 -24.01
C LEU A 191 34.49 8.52 -25.37
N ALA A 192 34.28 7.20 -25.53
CA ALA A 192 34.64 6.48 -26.73
C ALA A 192 34.02 7.10 -27.99
N ALA A 193 34.82 7.24 -29.06
CA ALA A 193 34.39 7.73 -30.36
C ALA A 193 33.28 6.82 -30.94
N GLY A 194 32.04 7.26 -30.83
CA GLY A 194 30.87 6.59 -31.40
C GLY A 194 29.99 7.62 -32.11
N ARG A 195 29.33 7.20 -33.19
CA ARG A 195 28.38 8.03 -33.93
C ARG A 195 27.25 8.44 -32.96
N VAL A 196 27.11 9.74 -32.72
CA VAL A 196 26.08 10.28 -31.81
C VAL A 196 24.71 10.06 -32.46
N PRO A 197 23.73 9.44 -31.77
CA PRO A 197 22.40 9.25 -32.33
C PRO A 197 21.72 10.59 -32.56
N THR A 198 20.70 10.63 -33.43
CA THR A 198 19.89 11.84 -33.60
C THR A 198 19.09 12.09 -32.32
N ILE A 199 19.28 13.27 -31.72
CA ILE A 199 18.74 13.59 -30.38
C ILE A 199 17.50 14.47 -30.50
N THR A 200 16.41 14.06 -29.86
CA THR A 200 15.20 14.85 -29.70
C THR A 200 14.91 15.07 -28.22
N ILE A 201 14.68 16.32 -27.82
CA ILE A 201 14.26 16.63 -26.44
C ILE A 201 12.73 16.49 -26.38
N GLY A 202 12.26 15.53 -25.59
CA GLY A 202 10.84 15.32 -25.34
C GLY A 202 10.26 16.37 -24.40
N LYS A 203 8.93 16.49 -24.35
CA LYS A 203 8.25 17.33 -23.36
C LYS A 203 8.41 16.69 -21.97
N SER A 204 9.12 17.35 -21.08
CA SER A 204 9.16 16.99 -19.66
C SER A 204 7.82 17.35 -19.02
N LYS A 205 7.19 16.39 -18.33
CA LYS A 205 5.95 16.62 -17.56
C LYS A 205 6.31 16.71 -16.08
N GLY A 206 5.81 17.73 -15.37
CA GLY A 206 5.96 17.84 -13.92
C GLY A 206 7.36 18.25 -13.40
N VAL A 207 8.30 18.63 -14.27
CA VAL A 207 9.65 19.09 -13.88
C VAL A 207 9.88 20.50 -14.42
N ALA A 208 10.22 21.46 -13.54
CA ALA A 208 10.35 22.88 -13.89
C ALA A 208 11.61 23.20 -14.71
N SER A 209 12.68 22.40 -14.60
CA SER A 209 13.90 22.56 -15.38
C SER A 209 13.70 22.09 -16.83
N GLN A 210 13.98 22.97 -17.81
CA GLN A 210 14.06 22.57 -19.21
C GLN A 210 15.36 21.80 -19.45
N LEU A 211 15.26 20.62 -20.05
CA LEU A 211 16.43 19.88 -20.50
C LEU A 211 17.04 20.62 -21.70
N ASP A 212 18.30 21.05 -21.57
CA ASP A 212 19.01 21.71 -22.66
C ASP A 212 19.67 20.69 -23.61
N ARG A 213 20.06 21.17 -24.79
CA ARG A 213 20.65 20.33 -25.85
C ARG A 213 22.03 19.76 -25.47
N PRO A 214 22.94 20.52 -24.82
CA PRO A 214 24.20 19.97 -24.31
C PRO A 214 24.00 18.81 -23.32
N THR A 215 23.09 18.94 -22.36
CA THR A 215 22.80 17.92 -21.35
C THR A 215 22.12 16.70 -21.97
N ALA A 216 21.16 16.91 -22.87
CA ALA A 216 20.56 15.80 -23.63
C ALA A 216 21.60 15.04 -24.47
N THR A 217 22.59 15.74 -25.00
CA THR A 217 23.72 15.14 -25.75
C THR A 217 24.62 14.31 -24.85
N LEU A 218 24.89 14.79 -23.64
CA LEU A 218 25.66 14.08 -22.64
C LEU A 218 24.95 12.80 -22.18
N ILE A 219 23.65 12.89 -21.86
CA ILE A 219 22.80 11.74 -21.50
C ILE A 219 22.81 10.69 -22.61
N ALA A 220 22.55 11.09 -23.86
CA ALA A 220 22.51 10.16 -24.99
C ALA A 220 23.86 9.44 -25.19
N ARG A 221 24.98 10.15 -25.00
CA ARG A 221 26.33 9.55 -25.05
C ARG A 221 26.58 8.58 -23.89
N SER A 222 26.16 8.94 -22.68
CA SER A 222 26.27 8.08 -21.50
C SER A 222 25.50 6.76 -21.70
N VAL A 223 24.24 6.82 -22.12
CA VAL A 223 23.43 5.62 -22.36
C VAL A 223 24.08 4.68 -23.40
N VAL A 224 24.58 5.23 -24.51
CA VAL A 224 25.23 4.43 -25.56
C VAL A 224 26.53 3.82 -25.05
N ALA A 225 27.30 4.55 -24.24
CA ALA A 225 28.51 4.04 -23.62
C ALA A 225 28.19 2.93 -22.60
N ASP A 226 27.17 3.12 -21.77
CA ASP A 226 26.73 2.15 -20.77
C ASP A 226 26.29 0.84 -21.42
N LEU A 227 25.46 0.89 -22.48
CA LEU A 227 25.05 -0.31 -23.21
C LEU A 227 26.23 -1.11 -23.81
N ARG A 228 27.33 -0.44 -24.16
CA ARG A 228 28.56 -1.11 -24.63
C ARG A 228 29.30 -1.76 -23.47
N ILE A 229 29.45 -1.06 -22.34
CA ILE A 229 30.08 -1.59 -21.14
C ILE A 229 29.29 -2.80 -20.61
N GLU A 230 27.96 -2.74 -20.60
CA GLU A 230 27.10 -3.87 -20.22
C GLU A 230 27.30 -5.07 -21.17
N ALA A 231 27.31 -4.85 -22.48
CA ALA A 231 27.53 -5.91 -23.47
C ALA A 231 28.93 -6.54 -23.34
N ASP A 232 29.97 -5.73 -23.13
CA ASP A 232 31.33 -6.22 -22.92
C ASP A 232 31.49 -6.98 -21.60
N ALA A 233 30.84 -6.52 -20.52
CA ALA A 233 30.81 -7.21 -19.23
C ALA A 233 30.12 -8.58 -19.32
N LEU A 234 29.00 -8.68 -20.04
CA LEU A 234 28.31 -9.94 -20.30
C LEU A 234 29.17 -10.87 -21.18
N ARG A 235 29.79 -10.33 -22.25
CA ARG A 235 30.69 -11.11 -23.13
C ARG A 235 31.88 -11.67 -22.36
N GLN A 236 32.53 -10.84 -21.55
CA GLN A 236 33.71 -11.21 -20.76
C GLN A 236 33.36 -11.95 -19.46
N ARG A 237 32.06 -12.06 -19.13
CA ARG A 237 31.54 -12.67 -17.89
C ARG A 237 32.19 -12.07 -16.64
N THR A 238 32.42 -10.76 -16.64
CA THR A 238 33.01 -10.03 -15.51
C THR A 238 32.11 -8.90 -15.04
N ALA A 239 31.91 -8.82 -13.73
CA ALA A 239 31.14 -7.75 -13.11
C ALA A 239 31.97 -6.49 -12.80
N ALA A 240 33.29 -6.53 -13.03
CA ALA A 240 34.25 -5.51 -12.56
C ALA A 240 33.96 -4.09 -13.07
N ARG A 241 33.23 -3.94 -14.18
CA ARG A 241 32.88 -2.62 -14.77
C ARG A 241 31.39 -2.29 -14.75
N LEU A 242 30.52 -3.17 -14.24
CA LEU A 242 29.07 -2.95 -14.29
C LEU A 242 28.60 -1.78 -13.40
N THR A 243 29.28 -1.53 -12.27
CA THR A 243 29.01 -0.34 -11.42
C THR A 243 29.32 0.96 -12.14
N SER A 244 30.16 0.89 -13.19
CA SER A 244 30.48 2.02 -14.06
C SER A 244 29.52 2.18 -15.24
N SER A 245 28.41 1.44 -15.32
CA SER A 245 27.41 1.62 -16.38
C SER A 245 25.97 1.55 -15.87
N SER A 246 25.77 0.89 -14.73
CA SER A 246 24.44 0.53 -14.25
C SER A 246 24.33 0.70 -12.73
N GLY A 247 23.17 1.13 -12.27
CA GLY A 247 22.78 1.22 -10.86
C GLY A 247 21.49 0.45 -10.57
N GLY A 248 21.08 0.40 -9.30
CA GLY A 248 19.79 -0.18 -8.89
C GLY A 248 19.50 -1.59 -9.44
N ASP A 249 18.27 -1.80 -9.89
CA ASP A 249 17.78 -3.08 -10.42
C ASP A 249 18.53 -3.55 -11.65
N ARG A 250 18.94 -2.63 -12.54
CA ARG A 250 19.72 -2.96 -13.73
C ARG A 250 21.05 -3.61 -13.37
N LEU A 251 21.75 -3.08 -12.37
CA LEU A 251 23.03 -3.63 -11.90
C LEU A 251 22.84 -5.03 -11.28
N ALA A 252 21.79 -5.21 -10.47
CA ALA A 252 21.48 -6.50 -9.87
C ALA A 252 21.17 -7.57 -10.92
N ALA A 253 20.35 -7.23 -11.93
CA ALA A 253 20.00 -8.12 -13.03
C ALA A 253 21.22 -8.55 -13.84
N LEU A 254 22.12 -7.62 -14.20
CA LEU A 254 23.33 -7.92 -14.97
C LEU A 254 24.33 -8.77 -14.18
N ARG A 255 24.50 -8.50 -12.87
CA ARG A 255 25.33 -9.34 -11.99
C ARG A 255 24.79 -10.77 -11.89
N SER A 256 23.47 -10.91 -11.81
CA SER A 256 22.81 -12.23 -11.82
C SER A 256 23.06 -12.97 -13.14
N GLN A 257 22.95 -12.28 -14.29
CA GLN A 257 23.23 -12.87 -15.61
C GLN A 257 24.70 -13.31 -15.75
N VAL A 258 25.65 -12.48 -15.30
CA VAL A 258 27.08 -12.84 -15.30
C VAL A 258 27.34 -14.06 -14.40
N LYS A 259 26.78 -14.08 -13.18
CA LYS A 259 26.94 -15.19 -12.23
C LYS A 259 26.31 -16.49 -12.74
N GLY A 260 25.13 -16.41 -13.35
CA GLY A 260 24.39 -17.55 -13.90
C GLY A 260 25.03 -18.17 -15.15
N ALA A 261 25.91 -17.44 -15.83
CA ALA A 261 26.60 -17.88 -17.04
C ALA A 261 27.96 -18.57 -16.78
N ALA A 262 28.32 -18.91 -15.54
CA ALA A 262 29.55 -19.63 -15.22
C ALA A 262 29.57 -21.03 -15.90
N GLY A 263 30.22 -21.12 -17.06
CA GLY A 263 30.33 -22.34 -17.87
C GLY A 263 29.20 -22.62 -18.87
N ARG A 264 28.18 -21.76 -18.97
CA ARG A 264 27.01 -21.93 -19.87
C ARG A 264 27.00 -20.90 -21.01
N ASP A 265 26.14 -21.06 -22.01
CA ASP A 265 25.93 -20.05 -23.05
C ASP A 265 25.38 -18.75 -22.48
N ILE A 266 25.87 -17.62 -22.97
CA ILE A 266 25.35 -16.29 -22.62
C ILE A 266 24.93 -15.54 -23.88
N VAL A 267 23.70 -15.04 -23.89
CA VAL A 267 23.16 -14.22 -24.97
C VAL A 267 23.45 -12.75 -24.66
N VAL A 268 24.26 -12.12 -25.51
CA VAL A 268 24.69 -10.73 -25.34
C VAL A 268 24.02 -9.86 -26.40
N PRO A 269 23.21 -8.85 -26.01
CA PRO A 269 22.66 -7.89 -26.94
C PRO A 269 23.70 -6.81 -27.28
N THR A 270 23.89 -6.57 -28.58
CA THR A 270 24.64 -5.41 -29.08
C THR A 270 23.70 -4.45 -29.80
N TYR A 271 23.76 -3.17 -29.45
CA TYR A 271 22.85 -2.14 -29.95
C TYR A 271 23.57 -1.18 -30.89
N SER A 272 22.95 -0.87 -32.03
CA SER A 272 23.26 0.28 -32.87
C SER A 272 22.14 1.30 -32.71
N VAL A 273 22.40 2.37 -31.96
CA VAL A 273 21.41 3.40 -31.63
C VAL A 273 21.42 4.49 -32.70
N GLU A 274 20.28 4.72 -33.34
CA GLU A 274 20.14 5.71 -34.43
C GLU A 274 19.44 6.99 -33.95
N ARG A 275 18.45 6.84 -33.06
CA ARG A 275 17.66 7.94 -32.49
C ARG A 275 17.55 7.80 -30.97
N ALA A 276 17.65 8.93 -30.28
CA ALA A 276 17.45 9.01 -28.84
C ALA A 276 16.50 10.18 -28.52
N ARG A 277 15.37 9.88 -27.87
CA ARG A 277 14.47 10.89 -27.32
C ARG A 277 14.64 10.97 -25.81
N ILE A 278 15.03 12.13 -25.30
CA ILE A 278 15.30 12.33 -23.87
C ILE A 278 14.23 13.24 -23.27
N SER A 279 13.61 12.82 -22.17
CA SER A 279 12.66 13.62 -21.39
C SER A 279 12.91 13.42 -19.90
N LEU A 280 12.34 14.32 -19.08
CA LEU A 280 12.36 14.20 -17.63
C LEU A 280 10.97 13.86 -17.11
N GLU A 281 10.93 13.04 -16.08
CA GLU A 281 9.75 12.73 -15.28
C GLU A 281 10.03 13.03 -13.81
N PRO A 282 8.99 13.30 -12.99
CA PRO A 282 9.18 13.51 -11.56
C PRO A 282 9.75 12.26 -10.89
N GLY A 283 10.67 12.46 -9.94
CA GLY A 283 11.15 11.37 -9.06
C GLY A 283 10.09 10.94 -8.05
N VAL A 284 10.23 9.74 -7.49
CA VAL A 284 9.36 9.26 -6.39
C VAL A 284 9.79 9.96 -5.11
N GLY A 285 8.84 10.48 -4.32
CA GLY A 285 9.17 11.19 -3.09
C GLY A 285 10.15 12.36 -3.34
N GLN A 286 11.22 12.46 -2.54
CA GLN A 286 12.22 13.56 -2.61
C GLN A 286 13.34 13.34 -3.62
N GLU A 287 13.24 12.32 -4.47
CA GLU A 287 14.30 11.97 -5.41
C GLU A 287 14.45 12.98 -6.57
N PRO A 288 15.66 13.11 -7.16
CA PRO A 288 15.86 13.89 -8.37
C PRO A 288 14.98 13.40 -9.53
N PRO A 289 14.69 14.26 -10.53
CA PRO A 289 13.94 13.86 -11.71
C PRO A 289 14.53 12.60 -12.39
N VAL A 290 13.66 11.66 -12.75
CA VAL A 290 14.06 10.46 -13.49
C VAL A 290 14.27 10.85 -14.96
N ILE A 291 15.43 10.50 -15.50
CA ILE A 291 15.74 10.75 -16.90
C ILE A 291 15.22 9.56 -17.72
N VAL A 292 14.37 9.86 -18.70
CA VAL A 292 13.77 8.86 -19.58
C VAL A 292 14.40 8.97 -20.96
N ALA A 293 15.13 7.93 -21.37
CA ALA A 293 15.78 7.84 -22.67
C ALA A 293 15.11 6.76 -23.54
N ALA A 294 14.26 7.17 -24.48
CA ALA A 294 13.68 6.29 -25.48
C ALA A 294 14.62 6.17 -26.68
N LEU A 295 15.19 4.98 -26.87
CA LEU A 295 16.16 4.67 -27.92
C LEU A 295 15.50 3.86 -29.04
N ALA A 296 15.88 4.17 -30.28
CA ALA A 296 15.50 3.39 -31.45
C ALA A 296 16.72 3.15 -32.36
N GLY A 297 16.77 1.95 -32.96
CA GLY A 297 17.82 1.56 -33.90
C GLY A 297 17.75 0.06 -34.20
N THR A 298 18.90 -0.61 -34.32
CA THR A 298 18.99 -2.06 -34.53
C THR A 298 19.68 -2.77 -33.37
N MET A 299 19.20 -3.95 -33.01
CA MET A 299 19.75 -4.82 -31.97
C MET A 299 20.10 -6.16 -32.58
N GLN A 300 21.28 -6.67 -32.24
CA GLN A 300 21.71 -8.00 -32.64
C GLN A 300 22.02 -8.82 -31.38
N LEU A 301 21.43 -10.02 -31.29
CA LEU A 301 21.72 -10.97 -30.23
C LEU A 301 22.84 -11.90 -30.69
N THR A 302 23.92 -11.99 -29.90
CA THR A 302 25.02 -12.93 -30.14
C THR A 302 25.15 -13.86 -28.95
N THR A 303 25.11 -15.16 -29.18
CA THR A 303 25.32 -16.19 -28.16
C THR A 303 26.81 -16.52 -28.08
N TYR A 304 27.36 -16.48 -26.87
CA TYR A 304 28.75 -16.77 -26.58
C TYR A 304 28.89 -18.01 -25.68
N HIS A 305 29.78 -18.93 -26.06
CA HIS A 305 30.13 -20.15 -25.32
C HIS A 305 31.56 -20.08 -24.77
N GLY A 306 31.82 -20.76 -23.65
CA GLY A 306 33.16 -20.93 -23.08
C GLY A 306 33.78 -19.68 -22.42
N SER A 307 34.99 -19.86 -21.89
CA SER A 307 35.87 -18.80 -21.36
C SER A 307 37.31 -19.11 -21.81
N PRO A 308 37.86 -18.41 -22.81
CA PRO A 308 37.38 -17.16 -23.42
C PRO A 308 36.12 -17.33 -24.28
N ALA A 309 35.33 -16.26 -24.36
CA ALA A 309 34.03 -16.25 -25.04
C ALA A 309 34.17 -16.44 -26.57
N MET A 310 33.71 -17.58 -27.08
CA MET A 310 33.62 -17.88 -28.51
C MET A 310 32.18 -17.72 -29.00
N VAL A 311 31.98 -17.23 -30.23
CA VAL A 311 30.64 -17.04 -30.79
C VAL A 311 30.04 -18.40 -31.14
N ALA A 312 28.94 -18.77 -30.49
CA ALA A 312 28.16 -19.98 -30.78
C ALA A 312 27.05 -19.73 -31.81
N GLY A 313 26.55 -18.49 -31.90
CA GLY A 313 25.53 -18.11 -32.87
C GLY A 313 25.28 -16.61 -32.88
N ARG A 314 24.87 -16.08 -34.03
CA ARG A 314 24.56 -14.65 -34.21
C ARG A 314 23.22 -14.52 -34.94
N ALA A 315 22.24 -13.91 -34.29
CA ALA A 315 20.95 -13.61 -34.90
C ALA A 315 21.07 -12.47 -35.93
N ALA A 316 20.14 -12.40 -36.88
CA ALA A 316 20.03 -11.23 -37.76
C ALA A 316 19.74 -9.96 -36.93
N PRO A 317 20.29 -8.79 -37.30
CA PRO A 317 19.93 -7.53 -36.65
C PRO A 317 18.42 -7.26 -36.81
N VAL A 318 17.73 -7.00 -35.71
CA VAL A 318 16.31 -6.65 -35.69
C VAL A 318 16.12 -5.19 -35.26
N PRO A 319 15.10 -4.48 -35.77
CA PRO A 319 14.74 -3.18 -35.24
C PRO A 319 14.44 -3.27 -33.73
N PHE A 320 14.90 -2.30 -32.95
CA PHE A 320 14.55 -2.20 -31.54
C PHE A 320 14.05 -0.79 -31.20
N GLN A 321 13.09 -0.75 -30.30
CA GLN A 321 12.66 0.44 -29.58
C GLN A 321 12.58 0.08 -28.10
N ARG A 322 13.35 0.76 -27.26
CA ARG A 322 13.36 0.52 -25.81
C ARG A 322 13.52 1.83 -25.05
N THR A 323 12.89 1.89 -23.89
CA THR A 323 12.98 3.05 -23.00
C THR A 323 13.81 2.70 -21.77
N PHE A 324 14.87 3.45 -21.55
CA PHE A 324 15.79 3.30 -20.42
C PHE A 324 15.55 4.40 -19.40
N LEU A 325 15.66 4.04 -18.12
CA LEU A 325 15.62 4.96 -17.00
C LEU A 325 17.04 5.23 -16.54
N LEU A 326 17.36 6.50 -16.32
CA LEU A 326 18.67 6.95 -15.91
C LEU A 326 18.61 7.87 -14.70
N THR A 327 19.69 7.84 -13.93
CA THR A 327 19.95 8.81 -12.86
C THR A 327 21.34 9.43 -13.03
N PHE A 328 21.54 10.58 -12.40
CA PHE A 328 22.84 11.23 -12.32
C PHE A 328 23.74 10.48 -11.33
N ALA A 329 24.93 10.06 -11.77
CA ALA A 329 25.87 9.27 -10.98
C ALA A 329 27.05 10.10 -10.44
N GLY A 330 27.04 11.42 -10.59
CA GLY A 330 28.18 12.30 -10.33
C GLY A 330 29.05 12.56 -11.56
N GLU A 331 29.96 13.54 -11.47
CA GLU A 331 31.02 13.82 -12.47
C GLU A 331 30.54 14.06 -13.92
N GLY A 332 29.29 14.51 -14.10
CA GLY A 332 28.72 14.72 -15.44
C GLY A 332 28.34 13.42 -16.16
N ARG A 333 28.15 12.31 -15.43
CA ARG A 333 27.73 11.03 -16.00
C ARG A 333 26.33 10.63 -15.55
N TYR A 334 25.62 9.98 -16.45
CA TYR A 334 24.33 9.34 -16.19
C TYR A 334 24.49 7.83 -16.34
N VAL A 335 23.80 7.05 -15.53
CA VAL A 335 23.85 5.57 -15.56
C VAL A 335 22.47 4.98 -15.72
N ILE A 336 22.40 3.80 -16.34
CA ILE A 336 21.14 3.06 -16.50
C ILE A 336 20.74 2.43 -15.16
N THR A 337 19.57 2.80 -14.66
CA THR A 337 18.99 2.22 -13.43
C THR A 337 17.90 1.21 -13.72
N GLY A 338 17.23 1.31 -14.88
CA GLY A 338 16.15 0.41 -15.26
C GLY A 338 15.80 0.45 -16.75
N VAL A 339 14.92 -0.46 -17.17
CA VAL A 339 14.36 -0.53 -18.53
C VAL A 339 12.85 -0.63 -18.41
N ARG A 340 12.11 0.27 -19.08
CA ARG A 340 10.65 0.16 -19.17
C ARG A 340 10.28 -0.90 -20.19
N SER A 341 9.42 -1.83 -19.79
CA SER A 341 8.74 -2.76 -20.69
C SER A 341 7.95 -1.96 -21.73
N SER A 342 8.25 -2.15 -23.02
CA SER A 342 7.43 -1.60 -24.11
C SER A 342 6.26 -2.54 -24.35
N ALA A 343 5.03 -2.07 -24.18
CA ALA A 343 3.89 -2.65 -24.86
C ALA A 343 4.17 -2.64 -26.38
N SER A 344 4.11 -3.80 -27.02
CA SER A 344 4.38 -3.92 -28.46
C SER A 344 3.32 -3.14 -29.26
N PRO A 345 3.69 -2.30 -30.24
CA PRO A 345 2.72 -1.70 -31.14
C PRO A 345 2.27 -2.73 -32.18
N ALA A 346 0.98 -2.73 -32.49
CA ALA A 346 0.36 -3.53 -33.53
C ALA A 346 0.91 -3.22 -34.94
N GLY A 347 1.12 -4.28 -35.73
CA GLY A 347 0.87 -4.33 -37.17
C GLY A 347 1.82 -3.65 -38.15
N SER A 348 2.63 -4.45 -38.86
CA SER A 348 2.88 -4.28 -40.30
C SER A 348 3.27 -5.62 -40.92
N GLY A 349 2.42 -6.16 -41.79
CA GLY A 349 2.67 -7.42 -42.49
C GLY A 349 3.53 -7.25 -43.74
N SER A 350 4.24 -8.31 -44.12
CA SER A 350 4.43 -8.72 -45.52
C SER A 350 4.64 -10.24 -45.56
N GLY A 351 3.92 -10.90 -46.46
CA GLY A 351 3.68 -12.34 -46.42
C GLY A 351 4.75 -13.20 -47.08
N ALA A 352 4.87 -14.43 -46.56
CA ALA A 352 5.19 -15.62 -47.33
C ALA A 352 4.37 -16.77 -46.73
N ALA A 353 3.64 -17.49 -47.59
CA ALA A 353 2.58 -18.43 -47.25
C ALA A 353 3.09 -19.62 -46.41
N THR A 354 2.40 -19.87 -45.30
CA THR A 354 2.37 -21.14 -44.57
C THR A 354 0.90 -21.48 -44.28
N PRO A 355 0.55 -22.78 -44.25
CA PRO A 355 -0.79 -23.26 -44.58
C PRO A 355 -1.85 -22.77 -43.59
N LYS A 356 -3.05 -22.52 -44.12
CA LYS A 356 -4.26 -22.21 -43.33
C LYS A 356 -4.29 -23.13 -42.10
N PRO A 357 -4.26 -22.58 -40.86
CA PRO A 357 -4.69 -23.34 -39.72
C PRO A 357 -6.11 -23.78 -40.04
N ALA A 358 -6.38 -25.07 -39.91
CA ALA A 358 -7.75 -25.55 -39.84
C ALA A 358 -8.50 -24.62 -38.86
N LYS A 359 -9.72 -24.21 -39.22
CA LYS A 359 -10.63 -23.57 -38.27
C LYS A 359 -10.72 -24.52 -37.08
N VAL A 360 -9.91 -24.28 -36.06
CA VAL A 360 -10.19 -24.75 -34.72
C VAL A 360 -11.46 -23.99 -34.41
N ALA A 361 -12.58 -24.72 -34.46
CA ALA A 361 -13.82 -24.25 -33.89
C ALA A 361 -13.49 -23.66 -32.52
N PRO A 362 -14.15 -22.56 -32.09
CA PRO A 362 -14.06 -22.16 -30.69
C PRO A 362 -14.22 -23.43 -29.86
N PRO A 363 -13.37 -23.68 -28.83
CA PRO A 363 -13.61 -24.82 -27.97
C PRO A 363 -15.09 -24.71 -27.58
N SER A 364 -15.88 -25.72 -27.97
CA SER A 364 -17.25 -25.84 -27.49
C SER A 364 -17.17 -25.62 -25.98
N PRO A 365 -18.03 -24.77 -25.37
CA PRO A 365 -18.05 -24.66 -23.93
C PRO A 365 -18.16 -26.08 -23.41
N ALA A 366 -17.10 -26.57 -22.77
CA ALA A 366 -17.16 -27.86 -22.13
C ALA A 366 -18.28 -27.69 -21.12
N VAL A 367 -19.37 -28.42 -21.36
CA VAL A 367 -20.58 -28.39 -20.55
C VAL A 367 -20.16 -28.57 -19.10
N VAL A 368 -20.31 -27.50 -18.32
CA VAL A 368 -20.18 -27.49 -16.87
C VAL A 368 -21.39 -28.26 -16.35
N ALA A 369 -21.25 -29.57 -16.19
CA ALA A 369 -22.34 -30.42 -15.70
C ALA A 369 -22.74 -30.06 -14.24
N GLY A 370 -21.79 -29.54 -13.45
CA GLY A 370 -21.97 -29.24 -12.02
C GLY A 370 -22.99 -28.14 -11.72
N PHE A 371 -23.02 -27.07 -12.52
CA PHE A 371 -23.88 -25.91 -12.28
C PHE A 371 -25.29 -26.00 -12.90
N SER A 372 -25.63 -27.13 -13.53
CA SER A 372 -26.91 -27.27 -14.22
C SER A 372 -28.14 -27.24 -13.29
N SER A 373 -27.96 -27.54 -12.01
CA SER A 373 -29.00 -27.50 -10.97
C SER A 373 -29.01 -26.21 -10.15
N VAL A 374 -28.08 -25.28 -10.40
CA VAL A 374 -27.87 -24.09 -9.56
C VAL A 374 -28.44 -22.86 -10.26
N HIS A 375 -29.22 -22.07 -9.51
CA HIS A 375 -29.69 -20.76 -9.94
C HIS A 375 -29.54 -19.77 -8.80
N LEU A 376 -29.20 -18.52 -9.15
CA LEU A 376 -29.07 -17.42 -8.20
C LEU A 376 -30.15 -16.37 -8.47
N HIS A 377 -30.92 -16.04 -7.44
CA HIS A 377 -32.01 -15.07 -7.53
C HIS A 377 -31.89 -13.99 -6.46
N ASP A 378 -32.00 -12.71 -6.84
CA ASP A 378 -32.04 -11.63 -5.86
C ASP A 378 -33.39 -11.62 -5.14
N VAL A 379 -33.37 -11.97 -3.85
CA VAL A 379 -34.55 -12.07 -2.98
C VAL A 379 -34.55 -11.02 -1.87
N ALA A 380 -33.55 -10.14 -1.79
CA ALA A 380 -33.37 -9.22 -0.65
C ALA A 380 -34.68 -8.52 -0.23
N LYS A 381 -35.35 -7.86 -1.18
CA LYS A 381 -36.62 -7.18 -0.92
C LYS A 381 -37.75 -8.12 -0.49
N GLN A 382 -37.78 -9.34 -1.01
CA GLN A 382 -38.84 -10.32 -0.75
C GLN A 382 -38.75 -10.86 0.68
N VAL A 383 -37.51 -11.01 1.18
CA VAL A 383 -37.25 -11.50 2.53
C VAL A 383 -37.22 -10.39 3.58
N GLY A 384 -37.32 -9.11 3.20
CA GLY A 384 -37.40 -7.98 4.15
C GLY A 384 -36.13 -7.13 4.27
N LEU A 385 -35.11 -7.40 3.45
CA LEU A 385 -33.89 -6.61 3.36
C LEU A 385 -34.09 -5.38 2.46
N ASP A 386 -34.90 -4.42 2.90
CA ASP A 386 -35.08 -3.12 2.23
C ASP A 386 -34.07 -2.08 2.74
N PHE A 387 -32.80 -2.29 2.38
CA PHE A 387 -31.70 -1.40 2.74
C PHE A 387 -31.14 -0.69 1.50
N ARG A 388 -30.99 0.63 1.59
CA ARG A 388 -30.35 1.48 0.57
C ARG A 388 -29.44 2.50 1.26
N GLN A 389 -28.33 2.83 0.61
CA GLN A 389 -27.40 3.82 1.12
C GLN A 389 -26.84 4.69 -0.03
N GLY A 390 -26.02 5.71 0.29
CA GLY A 390 -25.27 6.57 -0.65
C GLY A 390 -23.76 6.27 -0.90
N ASP A 391 -23.00 5.65 0.02
CA ASP A 391 -21.50 5.63 -0.02
C ASP A 391 -20.85 4.21 0.07
N PHE A 392 -19.54 4.04 0.38
CA PHE A 392 -18.77 2.76 0.54
C PHE A 392 -19.31 1.80 1.63
N ARG A 393 -19.25 0.45 1.44
CA ARG A 393 -20.10 -0.51 2.19
C ARG A 393 -19.63 -1.96 2.36
N PHE A 394 -20.11 -2.60 3.45
CA PHE A 394 -19.66 -3.89 3.98
C PHE A 394 -20.78 -4.62 4.73
N LEU A 395 -20.59 -5.89 5.09
CA LEU A 395 -21.58 -6.70 5.81
C LEU A 395 -20.97 -7.86 6.60
N CYS A 396 -21.65 -8.31 7.65
CA CYS A 396 -21.27 -9.44 8.48
C CYS A 396 -22.49 -10.32 8.74
N TRP A 397 -22.31 -11.63 8.52
CA TRP A 397 -23.23 -12.64 9.03
C TRP A 397 -22.88 -12.97 10.48
N LEU A 398 -23.90 -13.14 11.32
CA LEU A 398 -23.78 -13.53 12.71
C LEU A 398 -25.10 -14.11 13.21
N ASP A 399 -25.08 -14.97 14.22
CA ASP A 399 -26.26 -15.30 15.02
C ASP A 399 -26.18 -14.47 16.31
N TYR A 400 -26.85 -13.31 16.34
CA TYR A 400 -26.67 -12.38 17.46
C TYR A 400 -27.50 -12.77 18.68
N ASN A 401 -28.55 -13.58 18.50
CA ASN A 401 -29.48 -13.97 19.57
C ASN A 401 -29.40 -15.47 19.91
N ASN A 402 -28.51 -16.22 19.25
CA ASN A 402 -28.29 -17.66 19.38
C ASN A 402 -29.55 -18.50 19.08
N ASP A 403 -30.35 -18.09 18.10
CA ASP A 403 -31.57 -18.80 17.68
C ASP A 403 -31.34 -19.80 16.54
N GLY A 404 -30.12 -19.85 16.00
CA GLY A 404 -29.69 -20.75 14.93
C GLY A 404 -29.97 -20.22 13.52
N TRP A 405 -30.46 -19.00 13.35
CA TRP A 405 -30.64 -18.34 12.06
C TRP A 405 -29.62 -17.24 11.88
N MET A 406 -28.94 -17.21 10.73
CA MET A 406 -27.95 -16.16 10.48
C MET A 406 -28.61 -14.82 10.23
N ASP A 407 -28.34 -13.88 11.11
CA ASP A 407 -28.69 -12.47 11.02
C ASP A 407 -27.67 -11.72 10.15
N LEU A 408 -28.07 -10.56 9.66
CA LEU A 408 -27.24 -9.76 8.76
C LEU A 408 -27.01 -8.36 9.32
N PHE A 409 -25.76 -8.07 9.68
CA PHE A 409 -25.31 -6.72 9.99
C PHE A 409 -24.75 -6.04 8.74
N VAL A 410 -25.21 -4.83 8.46
CA VAL A 410 -24.87 -4.08 7.25
C VAL A 410 -24.30 -2.72 7.63
N VAL A 411 -23.04 -2.50 7.25
CA VAL A 411 -22.31 -1.28 7.61
C VAL A 411 -22.69 -0.15 6.67
N ASN A 412 -23.03 1.00 7.24
CA ASN A 412 -23.32 2.23 6.53
C ASN A 412 -22.19 3.26 6.72
N SER A 413 -22.15 4.25 5.84
CA SER A 413 -21.13 5.28 5.76
C SER A 413 -21.65 6.50 5.01
N TYR A 414 -20.99 7.64 5.23
CA TYR A 414 -21.32 8.93 4.62
C TYR A 414 -20.05 9.78 4.41
N SER A 415 -20.12 10.67 3.43
CA SER A 415 -19.12 11.72 3.24
C SER A 415 -19.35 12.88 4.22
N GLU A 416 -18.26 13.48 4.70
CA GLU A 416 -18.30 14.72 5.49
C GLU A 416 -19.01 15.86 4.76
N SER A 417 -18.87 15.92 3.42
CA SER A 417 -19.54 16.93 2.59
C SER A 417 -21.06 16.86 2.66
N ASP A 418 -21.61 15.70 3.02
CA ASP A 418 -23.03 15.40 2.93
C ASP A 418 -23.73 15.49 4.28
N ILE A 419 -22.99 15.71 5.38
CA ILE A 419 -23.54 15.78 6.75
C ILE A 419 -24.71 16.78 6.82
N THR A 420 -24.52 17.99 6.27
CA THR A 420 -25.59 19.02 6.27
C THR A 420 -26.83 18.60 5.49
N GLN A 421 -26.68 17.78 4.45
CA GLN A 421 -27.82 17.24 3.69
C GLN A 421 -28.56 16.18 4.53
N TRP A 422 -27.83 15.28 5.18
CA TRP A 422 -28.41 14.25 6.05
C TRP A 422 -29.12 14.83 7.27
N ASP A 423 -28.52 15.84 7.92
CA ASP A 423 -29.15 16.53 9.05
C ASP A 423 -30.49 17.16 8.67
N LYS A 424 -30.58 17.76 7.47
CA LYS A 424 -31.85 18.29 6.94
C LYS A 424 -32.86 17.18 6.62
N GLY A 425 -32.38 15.98 6.31
CA GLY A 425 -33.17 14.80 5.97
C GLY A 425 -33.65 13.96 7.16
N GLY A 426 -33.30 14.34 8.39
CA GLY A 426 -33.72 13.64 9.61
C GLY A 426 -32.60 12.90 10.36
N GLY A 427 -31.34 13.07 9.95
CA GLY A 427 -30.16 12.54 10.64
C GLY A 427 -29.20 11.81 9.70
N LEU A 428 -28.02 11.49 10.24
CA LEU A 428 -27.00 10.71 9.55
C LEU A 428 -27.49 9.30 9.23
N PRO A 429 -27.04 8.70 8.11
CA PRO A 429 -27.37 7.32 7.80
C PRO A 429 -26.74 6.38 8.82
N THR A 430 -27.46 5.32 9.16
CA THR A 430 -27.07 4.35 10.19
C THR A 430 -26.82 2.97 9.58
N SER A 431 -25.87 2.24 10.14
CA SER A 431 -25.75 0.79 9.95
C SER A 431 -27.03 0.09 10.39
N ALA A 432 -27.32 -1.06 9.81
CA ALA A 432 -28.52 -1.83 10.11
C ALA A 432 -28.18 -3.23 10.61
N LEU A 433 -28.93 -3.73 11.57
CA LEU A 433 -28.95 -5.15 11.96
C LEU A 433 -30.31 -5.71 11.56
N PHE A 434 -30.29 -6.77 10.76
CA PHE A 434 -31.47 -7.47 10.32
C PHE A 434 -31.56 -8.83 11.00
N GLU A 435 -32.53 -8.99 11.90
CA GLU A 435 -32.82 -10.26 12.56
C GLU A 435 -33.50 -11.21 11.58
N ASN A 436 -33.00 -12.43 11.48
CA ASN A 436 -33.51 -13.47 10.62
C ASN A 436 -34.55 -14.34 11.32
N VAL A 437 -35.81 -13.96 11.18
CA VAL A 437 -36.96 -14.72 11.67
C VAL A 437 -37.36 -15.78 10.65
N HIS A 438 -36.66 -16.92 10.68
CA HIS A 438 -36.97 -18.12 9.86
C HIS A 438 -36.95 -17.86 8.35
N GLY A 439 -35.86 -17.27 7.85
CA GLY A 439 -35.66 -16.93 6.43
C GLY A 439 -36.28 -15.59 6.02
N LYS A 440 -36.72 -14.77 6.98
CA LYS A 440 -37.22 -13.41 6.76
C LYS A 440 -36.54 -12.44 7.71
N PHE A 441 -36.16 -11.30 7.19
CA PHE A 441 -35.41 -10.29 7.89
C PHE A 441 -36.29 -9.18 8.45
N VAL A 442 -36.02 -8.79 9.69
CA VAL A 442 -36.63 -7.65 10.36
C VAL A 442 -35.52 -6.69 10.79
N ASP A 443 -35.62 -5.42 10.41
CA ASP A 443 -34.68 -4.39 10.88
C ASP A 443 -34.87 -4.14 12.39
N VAL A 444 -33.88 -4.53 13.17
CA VAL A 444 -33.81 -4.36 14.63
C VAL A 444 -32.72 -3.39 15.05
N ALA A 445 -32.09 -2.67 14.11
CA ALA A 445 -30.91 -1.84 14.37
C ALA A 445 -31.11 -0.84 15.52
N ARG A 446 -32.30 -0.21 15.57
CA ARG A 446 -32.64 0.76 16.60
C ARG A 446 -32.93 0.12 17.96
N SER A 447 -33.66 -0.99 17.97
CA SER A 447 -34.06 -1.67 19.22
C SER A 447 -32.88 -2.42 19.85
N SER A 448 -31.98 -2.96 19.04
CA SER A 448 -30.77 -3.62 19.50
C SER A 448 -29.68 -2.62 19.90
N GLY A 449 -29.71 -1.38 19.40
CA GLY A 449 -28.64 -0.41 19.61
C GLY A 449 -27.44 -0.60 18.67
N ALA A 450 -27.54 -1.50 17.69
CA ALA A 450 -26.51 -1.70 16.65
C ALA A 450 -26.55 -0.63 15.53
N GLY A 451 -27.56 0.25 15.54
CA GLY A 451 -27.75 1.32 14.55
C GLY A 451 -26.70 2.43 14.63
N LEU A 452 -25.49 2.18 14.12
CA LEU A 452 -24.36 3.10 14.19
C LEU A 452 -24.43 4.20 13.12
N ALA A 453 -24.47 5.46 13.54
CA ALA A 453 -24.33 6.64 12.67
C ALA A 453 -22.86 7.05 12.55
N VAL A 454 -22.05 6.23 11.87
CA VAL A 454 -20.61 6.45 11.70
C VAL A 454 -20.21 6.35 10.24
N ARG A 455 -19.01 6.82 9.92
CA ARG A 455 -18.39 6.63 8.60
C ARG A 455 -17.73 5.26 8.54
N GLY A 456 -18.54 4.21 8.43
CA GLY A 456 -18.08 2.82 8.49
C GLY A 456 -17.29 2.37 7.26
N ASN A 457 -16.31 1.47 7.48
CA ASN A 457 -15.46 0.86 6.45
C ASN A 457 -15.44 -0.66 6.49
N GLY A 458 -16.00 -1.32 7.49
CA GLY A 458 -15.91 -2.76 7.59
C GLY A 458 -16.48 -3.26 8.89
N CYS A 459 -16.69 -4.56 8.98
CA CYS A 459 -17.03 -5.21 10.23
C CYS A 459 -16.32 -6.56 10.36
N VAL A 460 -16.15 -7.00 11.60
CA VAL A 460 -15.88 -8.40 11.94
C VAL A 460 -16.80 -8.84 13.08
N ALA A 461 -17.39 -10.02 12.94
CA ALA A 461 -18.21 -10.66 13.95
C ALA A 461 -17.37 -11.71 14.70
N ALA A 462 -17.34 -11.65 16.03
CA ALA A 462 -16.53 -12.53 16.87
C ALA A 462 -17.05 -12.50 18.31
N ASP A 463 -16.93 -13.60 19.04
CA ASP A 463 -17.16 -13.63 20.49
C ASP A 463 -15.86 -13.23 21.22
N PHE A 464 -15.69 -11.95 21.53
CA PHE A 464 -14.42 -11.42 22.04
C PHE A 464 -14.22 -11.67 23.54
N ASN A 465 -15.29 -11.94 24.29
CA ASN A 465 -15.24 -12.20 25.74
C ASN A 465 -15.50 -13.68 26.09
N GLY A 466 -15.79 -14.53 25.11
CA GLY A 466 -15.99 -15.96 25.30
C GLY A 466 -17.26 -16.27 26.08
N ASP A 467 -18.27 -15.41 26.01
CA ASP A 467 -19.54 -15.59 26.72
C ASP A 467 -20.61 -16.35 25.89
N GLY A 468 -20.28 -16.68 24.64
CA GLY A 468 -21.12 -17.40 23.71
C GLY A 468 -22.06 -16.50 22.91
N TYR A 469 -22.00 -15.18 23.06
CA TYR A 469 -22.76 -14.23 22.23
C TYR A 469 -21.82 -13.48 21.28
N THR A 470 -22.17 -13.46 19.99
CA THR A 470 -21.31 -12.83 18.99
C THR A 470 -21.35 -11.30 19.13
N ASP A 471 -20.18 -10.68 19.29
CA ASP A 471 -19.97 -9.23 19.28
C ASP A 471 -19.69 -8.72 17.86
N LEU A 472 -19.72 -7.38 17.70
CA LEU A 472 -19.39 -6.72 16.43
C LEU A 472 -18.30 -5.66 16.61
N PHE A 473 -17.21 -5.79 15.86
CA PHE A 473 -16.25 -4.71 15.69
C PHE A 473 -16.45 -4.02 14.33
N VAL A 474 -16.53 -2.69 14.32
CA VAL A 474 -16.81 -1.89 13.13
C VAL A 474 -15.70 -0.87 12.93
N THR A 475 -14.99 -0.98 11.80
CA THR A 475 -13.94 -0.03 11.41
C THR A 475 -14.55 1.22 10.80
N THR A 476 -13.89 2.37 10.98
CA THR A 476 -14.41 3.66 10.53
C THR A 476 -13.32 4.58 9.98
N ASN A 477 -13.72 5.73 9.42
CA ASN A 477 -12.78 6.78 9.03
C ASN A 477 -12.14 7.50 10.24
N ASP A 478 -12.74 7.38 11.42
CA ASP A 478 -12.47 8.22 12.58
C ASP A 478 -12.07 7.38 13.80
N SER A 479 -13.05 6.83 14.52
CA SER A 479 -12.88 5.99 15.70
C SER A 479 -13.69 4.73 15.55
N ASP A 480 -13.03 3.58 15.58
CA ASP A 480 -13.71 2.29 15.46
C ASP A 480 -14.64 2.04 16.66
N GLN A 481 -15.61 1.17 16.44
CA GLN A 481 -16.65 0.83 17.41
C GLN A 481 -16.56 -0.65 17.76
N LEU A 482 -16.73 -1.00 19.03
CA LEU A 482 -16.84 -2.38 19.50
C LEU A 482 -18.16 -2.50 20.24
N LEU A 483 -19.10 -3.20 19.62
CA LEU A 483 -20.44 -3.45 20.13
C LEU A 483 -20.45 -4.79 20.86
N TRP A 484 -20.46 -4.72 22.18
CA TRP A 484 -20.62 -5.88 23.07
C TRP A 484 -22.06 -6.37 23.02
N ASN A 485 -22.26 -7.65 22.76
CA ASN A 485 -23.57 -8.27 22.80
C ASN A 485 -23.96 -8.58 24.25
N ASN A 486 -25.06 -8.00 24.73
CA ASN A 486 -25.47 -8.15 26.13
C ASN A 486 -26.24 -9.46 26.41
N GLY A 487 -26.37 -10.36 25.43
CA GLY A 487 -27.08 -11.63 25.54
C GLY A 487 -28.61 -11.50 25.69
N ASN A 488 -29.15 -10.32 25.44
CA ASN A 488 -30.58 -10.01 25.55
C ASN A 488 -31.15 -9.35 24.27
N GLY A 489 -30.44 -9.51 23.17
CA GLY A 489 -30.77 -8.90 21.88
C GLY A 489 -30.39 -7.42 21.76
N THR A 490 -29.57 -6.90 22.66
CA THR A 490 -29.06 -5.52 22.61
C THR A 490 -27.53 -5.47 22.66
N PHE A 491 -26.98 -4.39 22.14
CA PHE A 491 -25.55 -4.11 22.08
C PHE A 491 -25.16 -2.90 22.94
N SER A 492 -23.92 -2.88 23.39
CA SER A 492 -23.32 -1.73 24.07
C SER A 492 -21.95 -1.40 23.49
N GLU A 493 -21.77 -0.16 23.03
CA GLU A 493 -20.48 0.33 22.55
C GLU A 493 -19.49 0.42 23.71
N GLY A 494 -18.31 -0.16 23.54
CA GLY A 494 -17.29 -0.20 24.58
C GLY A 494 -15.84 -0.24 24.11
N ALA A 495 -15.54 0.14 22.85
CA ALA A 495 -14.18 0.05 22.29
C ALA A 495 -13.16 0.74 23.20
N ARG A 496 -13.42 2.02 23.52
CA ARG A 496 -12.50 2.84 24.32
C ARG A 496 -12.34 2.31 25.74
N SER A 497 -13.41 1.87 26.39
CA SER A 497 -13.36 1.32 27.76
C SER A 497 -12.62 -0.01 27.83
N SER A 498 -12.68 -0.78 26.75
CA SER A 498 -11.96 -2.04 26.58
C SER A 498 -10.51 -1.85 26.14
N GLY A 499 -10.05 -0.62 25.88
CA GLY A 499 -8.66 -0.36 25.45
C GLY A 499 -8.43 -0.45 23.93
N VAL A 500 -9.50 -0.67 23.16
CA VAL A 500 -9.48 -0.58 21.69
C VAL A 500 -9.59 0.88 21.30
N VAL A 501 -8.43 1.54 21.22
CA VAL A 501 -8.32 2.95 20.83
C VAL A 501 -7.61 3.03 19.49
N SER A 502 -8.37 3.21 18.43
CA SER A 502 -7.89 3.40 17.06
C SER A 502 -8.38 4.75 16.53
N PHE A 503 -7.46 5.50 15.94
CA PHE A 503 -7.76 6.77 15.26
C PHE A 503 -7.30 6.71 13.81
N GLY A 504 -7.96 7.49 12.96
CA GLY A 504 -7.66 7.60 11.53
C GLY A 504 -8.35 6.52 10.72
N TRP A 505 -8.21 6.58 9.39
CA TRP A 505 -8.98 5.71 8.50
C TRP A 505 -8.57 4.24 8.62
N ARG A 506 -9.48 3.43 9.17
CA ARG A 506 -9.34 1.97 9.33
C ARG A 506 -10.23 1.22 8.37
N THR A 507 -9.80 0.03 7.97
CA THR A 507 -10.45 -0.77 6.92
C THR A 507 -10.67 -2.20 7.38
N GLY A 508 -9.81 -3.15 7.00
CA GLY A 508 -10.05 -4.57 7.28
C GLY A 508 -9.77 -4.89 8.74
N ALA A 509 -10.55 -5.83 9.28
CA ALA A 509 -10.31 -6.42 10.58
C ALA A 509 -10.29 -7.94 10.45
N ALA A 510 -9.45 -8.60 11.24
CA ALA A 510 -9.36 -10.05 11.30
C ALA A 510 -9.10 -10.49 12.74
N VAL A 511 -9.59 -11.67 13.11
CA VAL A 511 -9.53 -12.18 14.49
C VAL A 511 -8.88 -13.56 14.52
N ALA A 512 -7.98 -13.77 15.47
CA ALA A 512 -7.31 -15.04 15.74
C ALA A 512 -6.73 -15.05 17.16
N ASP A 513 -6.44 -16.22 17.73
CA ASP A 513 -5.62 -16.34 18.94
C ASP A 513 -4.14 -16.33 18.54
N VAL A 514 -3.50 -15.16 18.50
CA VAL A 514 -2.14 -15.03 17.92
C VAL A 514 -1.05 -15.41 18.91
N ASN A 515 -1.34 -15.41 20.21
CA ASN A 515 -0.37 -15.76 21.24
C ASN A 515 -0.57 -17.19 21.81
N GLY A 516 -1.68 -17.85 21.47
CA GLY A 516 -2.01 -19.22 21.88
C GLY A 516 -2.55 -19.31 23.30
N ASP A 517 -3.25 -18.28 23.79
CA ASP A 517 -3.79 -18.22 25.15
C ASP A 517 -5.29 -18.51 25.25
N GLY A 518 -5.90 -18.89 24.14
CA GLY A 518 -7.31 -19.28 24.01
C GLY A 518 -8.26 -18.08 23.94
N ARG A 519 -7.76 -16.85 23.78
CA ARG A 519 -8.61 -15.66 23.64
C ARG A 519 -8.48 -15.03 22.26
N PRO A 520 -9.59 -14.61 21.63
CA PRO A 520 -9.53 -13.97 20.32
C PRO A 520 -8.86 -12.59 20.40
N ASP A 521 -7.79 -12.41 19.63
CA ASP A 521 -7.07 -11.15 19.41
C ASP A 521 -7.54 -10.47 18.12
N LEU A 522 -7.43 -9.14 18.04
CA LEU A 522 -7.98 -8.33 16.95
C LEU A 522 -6.89 -7.61 16.17
N PHE A 523 -6.77 -7.90 14.87
CA PHE A 523 -6.00 -7.10 13.92
C PHE A 523 -6.89 -6.04 13.24
N VAL A 524 -6.35 -4.84 13.02
CA VAL A 524 -7.02 -3.75 12.30
C VAL A 524 -6.07 -3.09 11.31
N ALA A 525 -6.42 -3.12 10.03
CA ALA A 525 -5.67 -2.50 8.95
C ALA A 525 -5.76 -0.98 9.00
N GLY A 526 -4.64 -0.30 8.82
CA GLY A 526 -4.59 1.15 8.60
C GLY A 526 -4.58 1.47 7.10
N TYR A 527 -5.43 2.40 6.67
CA TYR A 527 -5.51 2.80 5.26
C TYR A 527 -4.78 4.10 4.99
N THR A 528 -5.42 5.26 5.17
CA THR A 528 -4.84 6.54 4.76
C THR A 528 -5.18 7.69 5.70
N GLU A 529 -4.22 8.59 5.90
CA GLU A 529 -4.39 9.84 6.64
C GLU A 529 -4.92 10.91 5.68
N ALA A 530 -6.24 11.07 5.65
CA ALA A 530 -6.94 11.97 4.73
C ALA A 530 -6.46 13.43 4.83
N ASN A 531 -5.98 13.86 6.00
CA ASN A 531 -5.45 15.21 6.22
C ASN A 531 -3.92 15.29 6.08
N GLY A 532 -3.28 14.20 5.64
CA GLY A 532 -1.83 14.08 5.45
C GLY A 532 -1.43 13.93 3.99
N PRO A 533 -1.80 14.86 3.08
CA PRO A 533 -1.38 14.77 1.70
C PRO A 533 0.14 14.88 1.62
N ILE A 534 0.75 14.01 0.81
CA ILE A 534 2.19 14.05 0.56
C ILE A 534 2.48 15.24 -0.36
N PRO A 535 3.21 16.28 0.10
CA PRO A 535 3.38 17.50 -0.68
C PRO A 535 4.08 17.22 -2.02
N SER A 536 3.43 17.66 -3.10
CA SER A 536 3.87 17.46 -4.49
C SER A 536 3.84 16.00 -4.97
N SER A 537 3.07 15.11 -4.33
CA SER A 537 2.83 13.77 -4.89
C SER A 537 2.08 13.89 -6.23
N ALA A 538 2.60 13.20 -7.24
CA ALA A 538 1.94 13.02 -8.54
C ALA A 538 1.21 11.68 -8.64
N ALA A 539 1.25 10.88 -7.56
CA ALA A 539 0.56 9.60 -7.48
C ALA A 539 -0.96 9.80 -7.35
N GLY A 540 -1.70 8.73 -7.63
CA GLY A 540 -3.14 8.69 -7.37
C GLY A 540 -3.43 8.60 -5.89
N PHE A 541 -4.70 8.68 -5.54
CA PHE A 541 -5.15 8.23 -4.23
C PHE A 541 -5.13 6.68 -4.21
N PRO A 542 -4.67 6.04 -3.11
CA PRO A 542 -4.35 6.65 -1.81
C PRO A 542 -2.87 7.05 -1.64
N THR A 543 -1.97 6.64 -2.54
CA THR A 543 -0.51 6.83 -2.42
C THR A 543 -0.03 8.29 -2.51
N ASN A 544 -0.96 9.23 -2.70
CA ASN A 544 -0.74 10.67 -2.55
C ASN A 544 -0.98 11.20 -1.13
N HIS A 545 -1.38 10.34 -0.17
CA HIS A 545 -1.49 10.63 1.25
C HIS A 545 -0.58 9.69 2.06
N LEU A 546 -0.32 10.04 3.31
CA LEU A 546 0.41 9.17 4.22
C LEU A 546 -0.48 7.98 4.60
N GLY A 547 0.10 6.77 4.68
CA GLY A 547 -0.59 5.61 5.24
C GLY A 547 -0.83 5.76 6.75
N VAL A 548 -1.70 4.91 7.28
CA VAL A 548 -1.93 4.78 8.73
C VAL A 548 -1.37 3.42 9.16
N ARG A 549 -0.69 3.34 10.31
CA ARG A 549 -0.10 2.07 10.78
C ARG A 549 -1.19 1.03 11.03
N ASP A 550 -0.90 -0.25 10.81
CA ASP A 550 -1.79 -1.32 11.27
C ASP A 550 -1.75 -1.46 12.79
N LEU A 551 -2.77 -2.08 13.38
CA LEU A 551 -2.86 -2.32 14.82
C LEU A 551 -3.09 -3.80 15.09
N LEU A 552 -2.54 -4.28 16.20
CA LEU A 552 -2.83 -5.60 16.75
C LEU A 552 -3.19 -5.42 18.22
N PHE A 553 -4.38 -5.84 18.61
CA PHE A 553 -4.90 -5.76 19.96
C PHE A 553 -4.92 -7.16 20.58
N LEU A 554 -4.06 -7.38 21.58
CA LEU A 554 -4.11 -8.62 22.36
C LEU A 554 -5.19 -8.54 23.40
N ASN A 555 -5.96 -9.62 23.51
CA ASN A 555 -6.99 -9.80 24.52
C ASN A 555 -6.35 -10.20 25.86
N GLU A 556 -6.40 -9.31 26.84
CA GLU A 556 -5.83 -9.51 28.18
C GLU A 556 -6.83 -10.17 29.15
N GLY A 557 -7.96 -10.64 28.63
CA GLY A 557 -9.01 -11.30 29.40
C GLY A 557 -10.04 -10.34 29.98
N LEU A 558 -10.94 -10.90 30.79
CA LEU A 558 -12.13 -10.21 31.27
C LEU A 558 -11.82 -9.11 32.28
N ALA A 559 -12.42 -7.94 32.08
CA ALA A 559 -12.59 -6.94 33.11
C ALA A 559 -13.71 -7.33 34.09
N GLN A 560 -13.84 -6.57 35.18
CA GLN A 560 -14.87 -6.77 36.20
C GLN A 560 -16.31 -6.69 35.67
N ASN A 561 -16.53 -6.01 34.54
CA ASN A 561 -17.83 -5.90 33.88
C ASN A 561 -18.12 -7.07 32.91
N GLY A 562 -17.25 -8.08 32.81
CA GLY A 562 -17.42 -9.22 31.91
C GLY A 562 -17.03 -8.96 30.46
N HIS A 563 -16.57 -7.76 30.10
CA HIS A 563 -16.06 -7.45 28.76
C HIS A 563 -14.54 -7.66 28.73
N SER A 564 -13.99 -8.07 27.59
CA SER A 564 -12.54 -8.20 27.45
C SER A 564 -11.82 -6.85 27.48
N ARG A 565 -10.60 -6.85 28.01
CA ARG A 565 -9.63 -5.76 27.85
C ARG A 565 -8.65 -6.10 26.75
N PHE A 566 -8.25 -5.07 26.01
CA PHE A 566 -7.31 -5.16 24.92
C PHE A 566 -6.12 -4.25 25.14
N ARG A 567 -4.95 -4.73 24.72
CA ARG A 567 -3.72 -3.95 24.65
C ARG A 567 -3.21 -3.92 23.22
N GLU A 568 -2.99 -2.73 22.68
CA GLU A 568 -2.36 -2.54 21.37
C GLU A 568 -0.86 -2.91 21.45
N VAL A 569 -0.41 -3.77 20.55
CA VAL A 569 0.96 -4.34 20.53
C VAL A 569 1.59 -4.39 19.12
N GLY A 570 1.02 -3.73 18.11
CA GLY A 570 1.41 -3.89 16.72
C GLY A 570 2.90 -3.61 16.47
N GLU A 571 3.45 -2.54 17.06
CA GLU A 571 4.87 -2.23 16.98
C GLU A 571 5.74 -3.32 17.62
N GLN A 572 5.36 -3.77 18.83
CA GLN A 572 6.08 -4.76 19.62
C GLN A 572 6.05 -6.14 18.95
N ALA A 573 4.93 -6.49 18.31
CA ALA A 573 4.77 -7.71 17.53
C ALA A 573 5.53 -7.65 16.19
N GLY A 574 5.78 -6.45 15.65
CA GLY A 574 6.63 -6.25 14.47
C GLY A 574 5.90 -5.80 13.20
N LEU A 575 4.66 -5.29 13.32
CA LEU A 575 3.84 -4.79 12.21
C LEU A 575 4.35 -3.46 11.63
N ASP A 576 4.79 -2.53 12.50
CA ASP A 576 5.06 -1.11 12.17
C ASP A 576 6.36 -0.85 11.37
N LYS A 577 6.92 -1.86 10.71
CA LYS A 577 8.13 -1.68 9.89
C LYS A 577 7.88 -0.85 8.64
N ARG A 578 6.63 -0.81 8.16
CA ARG A 578 6.17 -0.02 7.02
C ARG A 578 4.76 0.47 7.29
N ILE A 579 4.52 1.73 6.96
CA ILE A 579 3.21 2.37 7.05
C ILE A 579 2.72 2.52 5.61
N GLU A 580 1.82 1.63 5.21
CA GLU A 580 1.30 1.44 3.85
C GLU A 580 -0.23 1.50 3.90
N HIS A 581 -0.91 1.25 2.77
CA HIS A 581 -2.37 1.40 2.65
C HIS A 581 -3.08 0.03 2.73
N GLY A 582 -3.28 -0.48 3.94
CA GLY A 582 -3.97 -1.74 4.18
C GLY A 582 -5.47 -1.69 3.87
N LEU A 583 -5.98 -2.75 3.24
CA LEU A 583 -7.39 -2.97 2.98
C LEU A 583 -7.86 -4.29 3.60
N GLY A 584 -7.83 -5.40 2.88
CA GLY A 584 -8.25 -6.71 3.39
C GLY A 584 -7.20 -7.39 4.26
N ALA A 585 -7.63 -8.20 5.22
CA ALA A 585 -6.75 -9.02 6.05
C ALA A 585 -7.39 -10.36 6.38
N VAL A 586 -6.56 -11.40 6.55
CA VAL A 586 -6.99 -12.72 7.03
C VAL A 586 -5.87 -13.35 7.86
N PHE A 587 -6.24 -14.05 8.92
CA PHE A 587 -5.36 -14.96 9.64
C PHE A 587 -5.55 -16.38 9.14
N THR A 588 -4.45 -17.10 8.91
CA THR A 588 -4.48 -18.54 8.57
C THR A 588 -3.08 -19.14 8.73
N ASP A 589 -2.98 -20.42 9.09
CA ASP A 589 -1.69 -21.11 9.18
C ASP A 589 -1.16 -21.46 7.77
N VAL A 590 -0.31 -20.61 7.19
CA VAL A 590 0.20 -20.81 5.82
C VAL A 590 1.40 -21.76 5.77
N ASN A 591 1.97 -22.10 6.93
CA ASN A 591 3.24 -22.80 7.01
C ASN A 591 3.13 -24.18 7.70
N GLY A 592 1.99 -24.48 8.30
CA GLY A 592 1.63 -25.74 8.91
C GLY A 592 2.17 -25.93 10.32
N ASP A 593 2.56 -24.87 11.03
CA ASP A 593 3.10 -24.94 12.39
C ASP A 593 2.04 -24.77 13.49
N GLY A 594 0.77 -24.63 13.11
CA GLY A 594 -0.35 -24.48 14.02
C GLY A 594 -0.51 -23.08 14.59
N ARG A 595 0.25 -22.09 14.09
CA ARG A 595 0.11 -20.68 14.48
C ARG A 595 -0.58 -19.87 13.38
N PRO A 596 -1.47 -18.92 13.72
CA PRO A 596 -2.12 -18.09 12.72
C PRO A 596 -1.13 -17.07 12.14
N ASP A 597 -0.82 -17.21 10.85
CA ASP A 597 -0.06 -16.21 10.09
C ASP A 597 -0.99 -15.14 9.53
N LEU A 598 -0.52 -13.89 9.40
CA LEU A 598 -1.33 -12.77 8.95
C LEU A 598 -1.00 -12.41 7.49
N TYR A 599 -2.01 -12.41 6.62
CA TYR A 599 -1.92 -11.84 5.28
C TYR A 599 -2.69 -10.51 5.21
N VAL A 600 -2.06 -9.47 4.65
CA VAL A 600 -2.67 -8.15 4.45
C VAL A 600 -2.62 -7.80 2.96
N ALA A 601 -3.79 -7.63 2.37
CA ALA A 601 -3.96 -7.01 1.06
C ALA A 601 -3.81 -5.50 1.23
N ASN A 602 -2.77 -4.96 0.61
CA ASN A 602 -2.55 -3.53 0.54
C ASN A 602 -3.09 -3.04 -0.81
N ASP A 603 -3.53 -1.78 -0.86
CA ASP A 603 -3.95 -1.10 -2.09
C ASP A 603 -2.73 -0.90 -3.03
N GLU A 604 -2.45 0.27 -3.60
CA GLU A 604 -1.31 0.48 -4.50
C GLU A 604 0.10 0.26 -3.88
N ASP A 605 0.20 -0.35 -2.68
CA ASP A 605 1.42 -0.83 -2.02
C ASP A 605 1.56 -2.35 -2.11
N PRO A 606 2.77 -2.94 -1.99
CA PRO A 606 2.94 -4.40 -2.02
C PRO A 606 2.19 -5.11 -0.87
N ASN A 607 1.42 -6.16 -1.17
CA ASN A 607 0.79 -7.01 -0.15
C ASN A 607 1.82 -7.60 0.84
N ARG A 608 1.37 -7.89 2.05
CA ARG A 608 2.23 -8.37 3.15
C ARG A 608 1.75 -9.72 3.68
N LEU A 609 2.72 -10.52 4.12
CA LEU A 609 2.53 -11.81 4.77
C LEU A 609 3.47 -11.82 5.96
N TYR A 610 2.90 -11.89 7.15
CA TYR A 610 3.63 -11.98 8.40
C TYR A 610 3.50 -13.38 8.95
N LEU A 611 4.63 -14.07 9.08
CA LEU A 611 4.64 -15.34 9.79
C LEU A 611 4.66 -15.09 11.29
N ASP A 612 3.76 -15.73 12.03
CA ASP A 612 3.84 -15.77 13.48
C ASP A 612 4.93 -16.76 13.90
N VAL A 613 5.97 -16.25 14.55
CA VAL A 613 7.05 -17.10 15.05
C VAL A 613 7.22 -16.92 16.55
N PRO A 614 7.43 -18.02 17.30
CA PRO A 614 7.63 -17.94 18.73
C PRO A 614 8.89 -17.13 19.06
N TRP A 615 8.82 -16.38 20.15
CA TRP A 615 9.99 -15.69 20.66
C TRP A 615 11.04 -16.71 21.16
N PRO A 616 12.33 -16.55 20.82
CA PRO A 616 13.37 -17.45 21.32
C PRO A 616 13.41 -17.48 22.85
N GLY A 617 13.11 -18.64 23.46
CA GLY A 617 13.01 -18.80 24.91
C GLY A 617 11.61 -18.52 25.50
N GLY A 618 10.60 -18.30 24.66
CA GLY A 618 9.20 -18.07 25.06
C GLY A 618 8.93 -16.68 25.65
N ALA A 619 7.70 -16.46 26.13
CA ALA A 619 7.26 -15.18 26.68
C ALA A 619 8.12 -14.65 27.83
N ALA A 620 8.66 -15.53 28.68
CA ALA A 620 9.53 -15.13 29.78
C ALA A 620 10.88 -14.55 29.32
N ALA A 621 11.36 -14.95 28.13
CA ALA A 621 12.58 -14.42 27.52
C ALA A 621 12.32 -13.23 26.59
N ASP A 622 11.04 -12.93 26.31
CA ASP A 622 10.64 -11.79 25.51
C ASP A 622 10.70 -10.50 26.35
N PRO A 623 11.54 -9.51 26.00
CA PRO A 623 11.57 -8.22 26.68
C PRO A 623 10.24 -7.47 26.66
N LYS A 624 9.33 -7.82 25.74
CA LYS A 624 7.99 -7.25 25.61
C LYS A 624 6.90 -8.16 26.18
N GLY A 625 7.25 -9.38 26.59
CA GLY A 625 6.35 -10.35 27.21
C GLY A 625 5.23 -10.87 26.31
N LEU A 626 5.35 -10.72 24.98
CA LEU A 626 4.36 -11.25 24.02
C LEU A 626 4.56 -12.74 23.79
N GLY A 627 5.81 -13.20 23.74
CA GLY A 627 6.15 -14.60 23.49
C GLY A 627 6.11 -15.03 22.03
N PHE A 628 5.81 -14.09 21.13
CA PHE A 628 5.78 -14.29 19.69
C PHE A 628 6.26 -13.02 18.96
N ARG A 629 6.44 -13.13 17.64
CA ARG A 629 6.71 -11.99 16.76
C ARG A 629 6.21 -12.27 15.35
N LEU A 630 5.69 -11.24 14.71
CA LEU A 630 5.27 -11.23 13.32
C LEU A 630 6.45 -10.86 12.42
N VAL A 631 6.81 -11.76 11.50
CA VAL A 631 7.93 -11.60 10.58
C VAL A 631 7.42 -11.46 9.14
N GLU A 632 7.57 -10.27 8.56
CA GLU A 632 7.22 -10.01 7.15
C GLU A 632 8.07 -10.88 6.20
N THR A 633 7.41 -11.65 5.33
CA THR A 633 8.03 -12.61 4.41
C THR A 633 7.40 -12.63 3.01
N ALA A 634 6.50 -11.70 2.67
CA ALA A 634 5.72 -11.75 1.44
C ALA A 634 6.60 -11.83 0.19
N ARG A 635 7.67 -11.02 0.12
CA ARG A 635 8.61 -11.05 -1.02
C ARG A 635 9.34 -12.38 -1.14
N LYS A 636 9.74 -12.97 0.00
CA LYS A 636 10.42 -14.29 0.04
C LYS A 636 9.49 -15.39 -0.45
N ASN A 637 8.19 -15.27 -0.12
CA ASN A 637 7.15 -16.23 -0.47
C ASN A 637 6.40 -15.89 -1.76
N GLY A 638 6.85 -14.89 -2.53
CA GLY A 638 6.27 -14.55 -3.83
C GLY A 638 4.83 -14.02 -3.78
N VAL A 639 4.38 -13.53 -2.62
CA VAL A 639 3.01 -13.03 -2.39
C VAL A 639 2.92 -11.52 -2.18
N ALA A 640 4.04 -10.81 -2.33
CA ALA A 640 4.10 -9.34 -2.33
C ALA A 640 3.62 -8.75 -3.67
N ASP A 641 2.36 -9.00 -4.03
CA ASP A 641 1.74 -8.41 -5.23
C ASP A 641 1.64 -6.90 -5.08
N THR A 642 1.99 -6.14 -6.11
CA THR A 642 2.04 -4.66 -6.07
C THR A 642 0.88 -4.01 -6.83
N ASN A 643 -0.17 -4.78 -7.12
CA ASN A 643 -1.42 -4.24 -7.65
C ASN A 643 -2.24 -3.69 -6.48
N ALA A 644 -3.35 -3.02 -6.79
CA ALA A 644 -4.27 -2.47 -5.82
C ALA A 644 -5.11 -3.58 -5.14
N GLY A 645 -4.52 -4.26 -4.16
CA GLY A 645 -5.14 -5.35 -3.41
C GLY A 645 -6.25 -4.84 -2.50
N MET A 646 -7.46 -5.36 -2.70
CA MET A 646 -8.66 -4.94 -1.97
C MET A 646 -9.13 -6.03 -1.01
N GLY A 647 -9.95 -6.97 -1.49
CA GLY A 647 -10.46 -8.09 -0.68
C GLY A 647 -9.51 -9.28 -0.71
N VAL A 648 -9.43 -10.02 0.40
CA VAL A 648 -8.65 -11.27 0.52
C VAL A 648 -9.53 -12.40 1.02
N ALA A 649 -9.41 -13.58 0.40
CA ALA A 649 -10.15 -14.76 0.79
C ALA A 649 -9.26 -16.00 0.80
N ARG A 650 -9.46 -16.86 1.80
CA ARG A 650 -8.70 -18.10 2.01
C ARG A 650 -9.57 -19.33 1.80
N ALA A 651 -9.06 -20.31 1.06
CA ALA A 651 -9.66 -21.63 0.90
C ALA A 651 -8.61 -22.66 0.48
N ASP A 652 -8.88 -23.94 0.67
CA ASP A 652 -8.18 -25.02 -0.05
C ASP A 652 -8.99 -25.31 -1.32
N PHE A 653 -8.67 -24.62 -2.43
CA PHE A 653 -9.48 -24.73 -3.64
C PHE A 653 -9.05 -25.90 -4.52
N ASN A 654 -7.87 -26.50 -4.31
CA ASN A 654 -7.40 -27.64 -5.09
C ASN A 654 -7.50 -28.97 -4.34
N GLY A 655 -7.95 -28.97 -3.09
CA GLY A 655 -8.16 -30.16 -2.26
C GLY A 655 -6.85 -30.83 -1.86
N ASP A 656 -5.78 -30.05 -1.63
CA ASP A 656 -4.48 -30.57 -1.19
C ASP A 656 -4.20 -30.38 0.31
N ASP A 657 -5.23 -29.93 1.05
CA ASP A 657 -5.24 -29.66 2.48
C ASP A 657 -4.23 -28.55 2.88
N VAL A 658 -3.96 -27.60 1.98
CA VAL A 658 -3.15 -26.39 2.24
C VAL A 658 -3.96 -25.15 1.94
N ALA A 659 -3.78 -24.10 2.74
CA ALA A 659 -4.44 -22.82 2.49
C ALA A 659 -3.92 -22.16 1.20
N ASP A 660 -4.85 -21.81 0.32
CA ASP A 660 -4.65 -20.94 -0.83
C ASP A 660 -5.23 -19.55 -0.55
N LEU A 661 -4.72 -18.54 -1.25
CA LEU A 661 -5.15 -17.15 -1.11
C LEU A 661 -5.60 -16.57 -2.45
N PHE A 662 -6.72 -15.86 -2.41
CA PHE A 662 -7.19 -15.00 -3.50
C PHE A 662 -7.21 -13.55 -3.03
N VAL A 663 -6.76 -12.63 -3.89
CA VAL A 663 -6.83 -11.19 -3.65
C VAL A 663 -7.44 -10.48 -4.86
N SER A 664 -8.54 -9.77 -4.64
CA SER A 664 -9.15 -8.93 -5.66
C SER A 664 -8.32 -7.67 -5.90
N ASN A 665 -8.29 -7.20 -7.14
CA ASN A 665 -7.42 -6.12 -7.61
C ASN A 665 -8.23 -5.13 -8.47
N SER A 666 -7.69 -3.94 -8.71
CA SER A 666 -8.36 -2.87 -9.46
C SER A 666 -8.47 -3.17 -10.96
N ARG A 667 -9.22 -2.33 -11.68
CA ARG A 667 -9.47 -2.46 -13.11
C ARG A 667 -8.14 -2.54 -13.88
N ASP A 668 -8.10 -3.38 -14.91
CA ASP A 668 -6.93 -3.62 -15.76
C ASP A 668 -5.71 -4.23 -15.02
N GLN A 669 -5.89 -4.67 -13.76
CA GLN A 669 -4.92 -5.44 -13.01
C GLN A 669 -5.43 -6.88 -12.87
N GLN A 670 -4.52 -7.86 -12.92
CA GLN A 670 -4.90 -9.25 -12.69
C GLN A 670 -5.06 -9.49 -11.18
N HIS A 671 -6.19 -10.06 -10.75
CA HIS A 671 -6.37 -10.54 -9.37
C HIS A 671 -5.22 -11.48 -8.97
N ALA A 672 -4.80 -11.40 -7.72
CA ALA A 672 -3.75 -12.29 -7.21
C ALA A 672 -4.34 -13.63 -6.82
N VAL A 673 -3.67 -14.71 -7.19
CA VAL A 673 -4.06 -16.06 -6.80
C VAL A 673 -2.79 -16.82 -6.42
N PHE A 674 -2.75 -17.30 -5.19
CA PHE A 674 -1.60 -17.97 -4.61
C PHE A 674 -2.01 -19.35 -4.14
N ARG A 675 -1.37 -20.38 -4.70
CA ARG A 675 -1.57 -21.75 -4.24
C ARG A 675 -0.55 -22.12 -3.18
N GLY A 676 -1.00 -22.58 -2.02
CA GLY A 676 -0.16 -23.01 -0.91
C GLY A 676 0.73 -24.20 -1.24
N ARG A 677 1.79 -24.41 -0.44
CA ARG A 677 2.74 -25.52 -0.59
C ARG A 677 3.31 -25.97 0.75
N ARG A 678 3.35 -27.29 0.98
CA ARG A 678 3.91 -27.89 2.21
C ARG A 678 5.43 -27.97 2.30
N ALA A 679 6.21 -27.81 1.21
CA ALA A 679 7.67 -28.02 1.29
C ALA A 679 8.53 -27.29 0.22
N GLY A 680 9.70 -26.82 0.67
CA GLY A 680 10.89 -26.57 -0.18
C GLY A 680 10.91 -25.25 -0.96
N GLY A 681 11.16 -24.13 -0.29
CA GLY A 681 11.37 -22.82 -0.93
C GLY A 681 10.32 -21.79 -0.52
N SER A 682 9.58 -21.28 -1.50
CA SER A 682 8.46 -20.34 -1.30
C SER A 682 7.22 -21.10 -0.80
N LEU A 683 6.52 -20.55 0.19
CA LEU A 683 5.25 -21.10 0.71
C LEU A 683 4.13 -21.10 -0.33
N PHE A 684 4.22 -20.23 -1.34
CA PHE A 684 3.19 -20.09 -2.37
C PHE A 684 3.72 -20.26 -3.79
N ALA A 685 2.82 -20.70 -4.67
CA ALA A 685 2.92 -20.65 -6.13
C ALA A 685 2.00 -19.56 -6.69
N ASN A 686 2.40 -18.91 -7.78
CA ASN A 686 1.44 -18.16 -8.59
C ASN A 686 0.45 -19.12 -9.28
N ALA A 687 -0.84 -18.96 -9.01
CA ALA A 687 -1.94 -19.76 -9.55
C ALA A 687 -2.81 -19.00 -10.58
N ARG A 688 -2.51 -17.73 -10.88
CA ARG A 688 -3.21 -16.90 -11.88
C ARG A 688 -3.48 -17.60 -13.24
N PRO A 689 -2.56 -18.42 -13.79
CA PRO A 689 -2.83 -19.10 -15.06
C PRO A 689 -4.09 -19.98 -15.06
N GLY A 690 -4.45 -20.57 -13.92
CA GLY A 690 -5.64 -21.43 -13.79
C GLY A 690 -6.98 -20.69 -13.90
N PHE A 691 -6.96 -19.37 -13.66
CA PHE A 691 -8.15 -18.52 -13.62
C PHE A 691 -8.27 -17.59 -14.83
N THR A 692 -7.24 -17.53 -15.68
CA THR A 692 -7.15 -16.53 -16.76
C THR A 692 -8.33 -16.64 -17.73
N ALA A 693 -8.80 -17.85 -18.02
CA ALA A 693 -9.96 -18.06 -18.87
C ALA A 693 -11.28 -17.65 -18.21
N ALA A 694 -11.37 -17.75 -16.87
CA ALA A 694 -12.58 -17.51 -16.09
C ALA A 694 -12.82 -16.02 -15.82
N PHE A 695 -11.76 -15.24 -15.53
CA PHE A 695 -11.92 -13.81 -15.25
C PHE A 695 -12.39 -13.00 -16.47
N GLY A 696 -11.99 -13.39 -17.68
CA GLY A 696 -12.36 -12.68 -18.91
C GLY A 696 -11.83 -11.23 -18.94
N ARG A 697 -12.71 -10.25 -18.77
CA ARG A 697 -12.36 -8.80 -18.71
C ARG A 697 -11.83 -8.44 -17.31
N HIS A 698 -10.87 -7.52 -17.25
CA HIS A 698 -10.27 -7.06 -15.98
C HIS A 698 -11.13 -6.00 -15.28
N TYR A 699 -12.18 -6.44 -14.57
CA TYR A 699 -13.00 -5.57 -13.72
C TYR A 699 -12.25 -5.13 -12.46
N ALA A 700 -12.67 -4.02 -11.84
CA ALA A 700 -12.28 -3.71 -10.47
C ALA A 700 -13.07 -4.60 -9.49
N GLY A 701 -12.38 -5.57 -8.87
CA GLY A 701 -12.99 -6.53 -7.95
C GLY A 701 -12.85 -6.07 -6.49
N TRP A 702 -13.84 -6.39 -5.65
CA TRP A 702 -13.87 -6.01 -4.23
C TRP A 702 -14.09 -7.24 -3.37
N GLY A 703 -15.32 -7.48 -2.91
CA GLY A 703 -15.67 -8.67 -2.14
C GLY A 703 -15.45 -9.96 -2.93
N ALA A 704 -14.96 -10.97 -2.23
CA ALA A 704 -14.60 -12.27 -2.77
C ALA A 704 -14.85 -13.35 -1.71
N SER A 705 -15.72 -14.31 -2.03
CA SER A 705 -16.02 -15.43 -1.11
C SER A 705 -15.86 -16.76 -1.82
N TRP A 706 -15.29 -17.72 -1.09
CA TRP A 706 -15.13 -19.11 -1.51
C TRP A 706 -16.31 -19.93 -1.00
N VAL A 707 -17.15 -20.42 -1.90
CA VAL A 707 -18.40 -21.11 -1.58
C VAL A 707 -18.65 -22.26 -2.53
N ASP A 708 -19.09 -23.40 -2.03
CA ASP A 708 -19.41 -24.57 -2.85
C ASP A 708 -20.89 -24.52 -3.25
N LEU A 709 -21.19 -23.80 -4.35
CA LEU A 709 -22.58 -23.50 -4.74
C LEU A 709 -23.30 -24.72 -5.33
N ASN A 710 -22.53 -25.57 -6.02
CA ASN A 710 -23.04 -26.77 -6.68
C ASN A 710 -22.96 -28.03 -5.78
N ARG A 711 -22.37 -27.90 -4.59
CA ARG A 711 -22.17 -28.94 -3.57
C ARG A 711 -21.30 -30.11 -4.03
N ASP A 712 -20.31 -29.88 -4.89
CA ASP A 712 -19.46 -30.94 -5.44
C ASP A 712 -18.22 -31.29 -4.59
N GLY A 713 -17.99 -30.51 -3.52
CA GLY A 713 -16.88 -30.63 -2.57
C GLY A 713 -15.79 -29.59 -2.78
N TYR A 714 -15.78 -28.88 -3.90
CA TYR A 714 -14.76 -27.89 -4.24
C TYR A 714 -15.35 -26.48 -4.19
N PRO A 715 -14.72 -25.54 -3.46
CA PRO A 715 -15.24 -24.18 -3.38
C PRO A 715 -15.09 -23.44 -4.71
N ASP A 716 -16.16 -22.79 -5.13
CA ASP A 716 -16.25 -21.84 -6.23
C ASP A 716 -15.94 -20.42 -5.74
N LEU A 717 -15.58 -19.52 -6.66
CA LEU A 717 -15.27 -18.13 -6.31
C LEU A 717 -16.39 -17.18 -6.76
N VAL A 718 -16.98 -16.44 -5.82
CA VAL A 718 -17.94 -15.37 -6.13
C VAL A 718 -17.28 -14.01 -5.92
N LEU A 719 -17.41 -13.11 -6.90
CA LEU A 719 -16.81 -11.77 -6.88
C LEU A 719 -17.85 -10.66 -7.05
N ALA A 720 -17.77 -9.65 -6.18
CA ALA A 720 -18.43 -8.37 -6.38
C ALA A 720 -17.49 -7.43 -7.13
N ASN A 721 -17.96 -6.87 -8.25
CA ASN A 721 -17.21 -5.88 -9.02
C ASN A 721 -17.91 -4.53 -9.04
N GLY A 722 -17.13 -3.47 -9.26
CA GLY A 722 -17.64 -2.11 -9.43
C GLY A 722 -16.49 -1.11 -9.50
N ASP A 723 -16.51 -0.25 -10.49
CA ASP A 723 -15.38 0.62 -10.78
C ASP A 723 -15.15 1.71 -9.72
N ILE A 724 -13.92 2.22 -9.68
CA ILE A 724 -13.50 3.38 -8.88
C ILE A 724 -12.55 4.27 -9.71
N PRO A 725 -12.63 5.61 -9.61
CA PRO A 725 -13.66 6.39 -8.91
C PRO A 725 -15.05 6.22 -9.52
N VAL A 726 -16.11 6.28 -8.70
CA VAL A 726 -17.51 6.25 -9.16
C VAL A 726 -17.86 7.63 -9.72
N THR A 727 -17.94 7.72 -11.05
CA THR A 727 -18.34 8.91 -11.83
C THR A 727 -19.83 8.90 -12.19
N GLY A 728 -20.46 7.73 -12.18
CA GLY A 728 -21.90 7.56 -12.35
C GLY A 728 -22.33 6.13 -12.06
N LEU A 729 -23.34 5.97 -11.20
CA LEU A 729 -23.76 4.67 -10.65
C LEU A 729 -23.99 3.59 -11.71
N ALA A 730 -24.70 3.89 -12.79
CA ALA A 730 -24.98 2.91 -13.85
C ALA A 730 -23.79 2.64 -14.77
N LYS A 731 -22.89 3.63 -14.93
CA LYS A 731 -21.76 3.55 -15.85
C LYS A 731 -20.61 2.71 -15.27
N ASP A 732 -20.38 2.89 -13.98
CA ASP A 732 -19.25 2.31 -13.25
C ASP A 732 -19.64 0.99 -12.54
N ALA A 733 -20.90 0.57 -12.68
CA ALA A 733 -21.40 -0.71 -12.20
C ALA A 733 -20.75 -1.90 -12.94
N GLY A 734 -20.29 -2.89 -12.18
CA GLY A 734 -19.71 -4.14 -12.66
C GLY A 734 -20.61 -5.36 -12.41
N PRO A 735 -20.30 -6.51 -13.01
CA PRO A 735 -21.05 -7.74 -12.80
C PRO A 735 -20.70 -8.39 -11.46
N ILE A 736 -21.64 -9.15 -10.91
CA ILE A 736 -21.33 -10.21 -9.94
C ILE A 736 -20.83 -11.40 -10.75
N GLN A 737 -19.64 -11.92 -10.46
CA GLN A 737 -19.05 -13.05 -11.17
C GLN A 737 -19.06 -14.29 -10.31
N VAL A 738 -19.29 -15.45 -10.92
CA VAL A 738 -19.15 -16.76 -10.28
C VAL A 738 -18.22 -17.61 -11.14
N LEU A 739 -17.14 -18.08 -10.52
CA LEU A 739 -16.13 -18.91 -11.17
C LEU A 739 -16.20 -20.33 -10.61
N ASP A 740 -16.58 -21.25 -11.49
CA ASP A 740 -16.70 -22.68 -11.22
C ASP A 740 -15.32 -23.33 -11.08
N ASN A 741 -15.16 -24.09 -9.99
CA ASN A 741 -13.96 -24.87 -9.75
C ASN A 741 -14.00 -26.20 -10.50
N LEU A 742 -13.11 -26.35 -11.49
CA LEU A 742 -13.18 -27.49 -12.41
C LEU A 742 -12.54 -28.78 -11.85
N ALA A 743 -12.24 -28.81 -10.55
CA ALA A 743 -11.62 -29.95 -9.87
C ALA A 743 -12.48 -31.22 -9.96
N ALA A 744 -13.79 -31.12 -9.72
CA ALA A 744 -14.72 -32.25 -9.83
C ALA A 744 -14.76 -32.86 -11.24
N GLN A 745 -14.38 -32.11 -12.28
CA GLN A 745 -14.31 -32.62 -13.66
C GLN A 745 -12.88 -33.02 -14.07
N GLY A 746 -11.99 -33.26 -13.10
CA GLY A 746 -10.63 -33.73 -13.31
C GLY A 746 -9.64 -32.65 -13.75
N ARG A 747 -9.98 -31.36 -13.57
CA ARG A 747 -9.16 -30.21 -13.96
C ARG A 747 -8.79 -29.34 -12.75
N ALA A 748 -8.31 -29.97 -11.69
CA ALA A 748 -7.94 -29.31 -10.44
C ALA A 748 -7.05 -28.07 -10.65
N GLY A 749 -7.40 -26.98 -9.96
CA GLY A 749 -6.72 -25.68 -10.07
C GLY A 749 -7.01 -24.91 -11.36
N GLN A 750 -8.01 -25.32 -12.14
CA GLN A 750 -8.54 -24.56 -13.27
C GLN A 750 -9.96 -24.11 -12.97
N PHE A 751 -10.31 -22.90 -13.44
CA PHE A 751 -11.61 -22.30 -13.22
C PHE A 751 -12.30 -21.97 -14.53
N GLY A 752 -13.64 -22.02 -14.53
CA GLY A 752 -14.51 -21.60 -15.63
C GLY A 752 -15.45 -20.46 -15.21
N ASP A 753 -15.91 -19.64 -16.14
CA ASP A 753 -16.96 -18.65 -15.86
C ASP A 753 -18.35 -19.31 -15.86
N ALA A 754 -19.00 -19.38 -14.71
CA ALA A 754 -20.35 -19.90 -14.53
C ALA A 754 -21.43 -18.81 -14.41
N THR A 755 -21.02 -17.53 -14.41
CA THR A 755 -21.91 -16.37 -14.22
C THR A 755 -23.14 -16.43 -15.13
N GLY A 756 -22.92 -16.78 -16.40
CA GLY A 756 -24.01 -16.84 -17.36
C GLY A 756 -25.01 -17.97 -17.14
N LEU A 757 -24.55 -19.11 -16.61
CA LEU A 757 -25.36 -20.31 -16.38
C LEU A 757 -26.29 -20.12 -15.17
N LEU A 758 -25.85 -19.34 -14.19
CA LEU A 758 -26.56 -19.06 -12.95
C LEU A 758 -27.69 -18.03 -13.06
N GLY A 759 -27.99 -17.57 -14.28
CA GLY A 759 -28.99 -16.52 -14.52
C GLY A 759 -28.45 -15.09 -14.37
N LEU A 760 -27.15 -14.92 -14.09
CA LEU A 760 -26.54 -13.61 -13.86
C LEU A 760 -25.99 -12.93 -15.13
N SER A 761 -26.05 -13.57 -16.31
CA SER A 761 -25.56 -12.97 -17.57
C SER A 761 -26.36 -11.73 -18.03
N ARG A 762 -27.56 -11.53 -17.49
CA ARG A 762 -28.33 -10.25 -17.55
C ARG A 762 -28.63 -9.70 -16.14
N GLY A 763 -27.91 -10.19 -15.13
CA GLY A 763 -28.07 -9.83 -13.73
C GLY A 763 -27.75 -8.35 -13.47
N PRO A 764 -28.03 -7.85 -12.26
CA PRO A 764 -27.82 -6.46 -11.94
C PRO A 764 -26.33 -6.12 -12.06
N LEU A 765 -26.02 -5.13 -12.90
CA LEU A 765 -24.74 -4.45 -12.79
C LEU A 765 -24.81 -3.57 -11.55
N VAL A 766 -23.82 -3.70 -10.68
CA VAL A 766 -23.78 -3.00 -9.40
C VAL A 766 -22.42 -2.40 -9.13
N ASN A 767 -22.36 -1.37 -8.29
CA ASN A 767 -21.10 -0.94 -7.70
C ASN A 767 -20.84 -1.79 -6.45
N GLY A 768 -20.60 -3.08 -6.63
CA GLY A 768 -20.44 -4.04 -5.53
C GLY A 768 -19.20 -3.72 -4.68
N ARG A 769 -19.31 -3.86 -3.36
CA ARG A 769 -18.22 -3.69 -2.39
C ARG A 769 -18.13 -4.94 -1.51
N GLY A 770 -18.59 -4.85 -0.25
CA GLY A 770 -18.66 -6.01 0.63
C GLY A 770 -19.54 -7.12 0.06
N LEU A 771 -19.04 -8.35 0.21
CA LEU A 771 -19.69 -9.59 -0.19
C LEU A 771 -19.39 -10.60 0.92
N ALA A 772 -20.41 -11.30 1.40
CA ALA A 772 -20.24 -12.45 2.26
C ALA A 772 -21.40 -13.43 2.08
N ALA A 773 -21.19 -14.67 2.48
CA ALA A 773 -22.04 -15.80 2.19
C ALA A 773 -22.48 -16.53 3.46
N ALA A 774 -23.70 -17.07 3.42
CA ALA A 774 -24.31 -17.82 4.51
C ALA A 774 -25.44 -18.72 4.00
N ASP A 775 -25.76 -19.79 4.71
CA ASP A 775 -27.03 -20.51 4.55
C ASP A 775 -28.10 -19.81 5.40
N PHE A 776 -28.65 -18.68 4.90
CA PHE A 776 -29.51 -17.83 5.72
C PHE A 776 -30.85 -18.50 6.03
N ASN A 777 -31.31 -19.45 5.21
CA ASN A 777 -32.60 -20.10 5.39
C ASN A 777 -32.47 -21.56 5.89
N ASN A 778 -31.27 -21.98 6.29
CA ASN A 778 -30.95 -23.30 6.84
C ASN A 778 -31.38 -24.47 5.93
N ASN A 779 -31.25 -24.31 4.61
CA ASN A 779 -31.67 -25.29 3.61
C ASN A 779 -30.49 -26.08 2.98
N GLY A 780 -29.26 -25.76 3.39
CA GLY A 780 -28.01 -26.31 2.92
C GLY A 780 -27.45 -25.69 1.65
N ASN A 781 -28.07 -24.62 1.14
CA ASN A 781 -27.55 -23.86 0.01
C ASN A 781 -26.92 -22.60 0.56
N ILE A 782 -25.65 -22.39 0.23
CA ILE A 782 -24.98 -21.14 0.57
C ILE A 782 -25.47 -20.05 -0.37
N ASP A 783 -25.97 -18.98 0.23
CA ASP A 783 -26.48 -17.76 -0.40
C ASP A 783 -25.44 -16.64 -0.30
N VAL A 784 -25.58 -15.59 -1.12
CA VAL A 784 -24.57 -14.51 -1.20
C VAL A 784 -25.20 -13.14 -1.00
N ALA A 785 -24.85 -12.45 0.08
CA ALA A 785 -25.21 -11.05 0.33
C ALA A 785 -24.14 -10.10 -0.24
N ILE A 786 -24.58 -9.03 -0.91
CA ILE A 786 -23.69 -8.04 -1.53
C ILE A 786 -24.21 -6.64 -1.24
N ASN A 787 -23.34 -5.82 -0.68
CA ASN A 787 -23.62 -4.42 -0.44
C ASN A 787 -23.08 -3.55 -1.58
N THR A 788 -23.88 -2.58 -2.06
CA THR A 788 -23.63 -1.90 -3.35
C THR A 788 -23.62 -0.38 -3.22
N ILE A 789 -22.67 0.35 -3.81
CA ILE A 789 -22.70 1.83 -3.79
C ILE A 789 -23.86 2.36 -4.63
N GLY A 790 -24.64 3.28 -4.03
CA GLY A 790 -25.84 3.93 -4.57
C GLY A 790 -27.03 3.00 -4.87
N GLY A 791 -26.88 1.68 -4.67
CA GLY A 791 -27.91 0.68 -4.95
C GLY A 791 -28.53 0.07 -3.69
N PRO A 792 -29.52 -0.82 -3.86
CA PRO A 792 -30.04 -1.65 -2.78
C PRO A 792 -29.03 -2.72 -2.35
N LEU A 793 -29.19 -3.21 -1.13
CA LEU A 793 -28.61 -4.49 -0.71
C LEU A 793 -29.14 -5.61 -1.61
N ILE A 794 -28.28 -6.55 -1.98
CA ILE A 794 -28.61 -7.73 -2.76
C ILE A 794 -28.41 -8.97 -1.90
N LEU A 795 -29.32 -9.93 -2.04
CA LEU A 795 -29.20 -11.26 -1.46
C LEU A 795 -29.51 -12.27 -2.56
N LEU A 796 -28.48 -12.93 -3.09
CA LEU A 796 -28.61 -13.96 -4.09
C LEU A 796 -28.90 -15.30 -3.41
N GLU A 797 -30.16 -15.71 -3.44
CA GLU A 797 -30.59 -17.03 -2.99
C GLU A 797 -30.15 -18.10 -4.00
N ASN A 798 -29.49 -19.13 -3.50
CA ASN A 798 -29.08 -20.32 -4.22
C ASN A 798 -30.15 -21.41 -4.10
N THR A 799 -30.74 -21.76 -5.24
CA THR A 799 -31.79 -22.77 -5.31
C THR A 799 -31.29 -24.13 -5.79
N ASN A 800 -30.04 -24.50 -5.49
CA ASN A 800 -29.50 -25.79 -5.89
C ASN A 800 -30.33 -26.95 -5.30
N THR A 801 -30.57 -27.96 -6.13
CA THR A 801 -31.40 -29.15 -5.81
C THR A 801 -30.62 -30.45 -5.85
N ALA A 802 -29.33 -30.40 -6.21
CA ALA A 802 -28.46 -31.56 -6.31
C ALA A 802 -27.37 -31.54 -5.23
N GLY A 803 -26.82 -32.71 -4.95
CA GLY A 803 -25.73 -32.87 -3.99
C GLY A 803 -26.20 -32.85 -2.53
N HIS A 804 -25.48 -33.61 -1.73
CA HIS A 804 -25.59 -33.63 -0.28
C HIS A 804 -24.71 -32.54 0.33
N TRP A 805 -25.02 -32.12 1.55
CA TRP A 805 -24.26 -31.12 2.27
C TRP A 805 -24.09 -31.50 3.73
N LEU A 806 -23.16 -30.86 4.42
CA LEU A 806 -23.05 -30.89 5.87
C LEU A 806 -22.57 -29.52 6.32
N GLU A 807 -23.23 -28.97 7.32
CA GLU A 807 -22.79 -27.73 7.95
C GLU A 807 -22.44 -28.01 9.40
N VAL A 808 -21.33 -27.46 9.89
CA VAL A 808 -20.79 -27.75 11.21
C VAL A 808 -20.78 -26.46 12.03
N SER A 809 -21.56 -26.45 13.09
CA SER A 809 -21.56 -25.40 14.12
C SER A 809 -20.67 -25.88 15.27
N LEU A 810 -19.62 -25.12 15.60
CA LEU A 810 -18.72 -25.43 16.72
C LEU A 810 -19.31 -24.91 18.04
N ALA A 811 -18.96 -25.56 19.16
CA ALA A 811 -19.28 -24.99 20.48
C ALA A 811 -18.28 -23.91 20.87
N GLY A 812 -18.75 -22.67 20.87
CA GLY A 812 -17.91 -21.50 21.04
C GLY A 812 -17.20 -21.09 19.75
N PHE A 813 -16.51 -19.96 19.81
CA PHE A 813 -15.83 -19.33 18.70
C PHE A 813 -14.33 -19.61 18.78
N HIS A 814 -13.78 -20.28 17.77
CA HIS A 814 -12.40 -20.77 17.77
C HIS A 814 -11.69 -20.41 16.45
N PRO A 815 -11.45 -19.12 16.16
CA PRO A 815 -10.87 -18.71 14.89
C PRO A 815 -9.55 -19.44 14.61
N GLY A 816 -9.46 -20.06 13.43
CA GLY A 816 -8.37 -20.95 13.06
C GLY A 816 -8.62 -22.44 13.34
N ALA A 817 -9.76 -22.82 13.94
CA ALA A 817 -10.15 -24.22 14.07
C ALA A 817 -10.31 -24.86 12.69
N VAL A 818 -9.70 -26.01 12.49
CA VAL A 818 -9.70 -26.75 11.22
C VAL A 818 -10.68 -27.91 11.32
N VAL A 819 -11.68 -27.92 10.45
CA VAL A 819 -12.65 -29.01 10.34
C VAL A 819 -12.38 -29.82 9.08
N THR A 820 -12.26 -31.13 9.28
CA THR A 820 -11.93 -32.10 8.24
C THR A 820 -13.04 -33.14 8.13
N ALA A 821 -13.72 -33.18 6.98
CA ALA A 821 -14.72 -34.18 6.65
C ALA A 821 -14.10 -35.26 5.75
N VAL A 822 -14.06 -36.51 6.23
CA VAL A 822 -13.60 -37.67 5.46
C VAL A 822 -14.82 -38.42 4.91
N LEU A 823 -14.95 -38.44 3.59
CA LEU A 823 -16.04 -39.10 2.88
C LEU A 823 -15.86 -40.63 2.83
N PRO A 824 -16.91 -41.41 2.52
CA PRO A 824 -16.83 -42.88 2.39
C PRO A 824 -15.88 -43.37 1.29
N ASP A 825 -15.65 -42.56 0.26
CA ASP A 825 -14.72 -42.83 -0.82
C ASP A 825 -13.25 -42.51 -0.47
N GLY A 826 -13.01 -41.99 0.75
CA GLY A 826 -11.68 -41.62 1.24
C GLY A 826 -11.23 -40.21 0.87
N ARG A 827 -12.04 -39.42 0.13
CA ARG A 827 -11.74 -37.99 -0.07
C ARG A 827 -11.83 -37.24 1.25
N THR A 828 -10.97 -36.24 1.39
CA THR A 828 -10.91 -35.35 2.55
C THR A 828 -11.29 -33.95 2.09
N LEU A 829 -12.20 -33.31 2.82
CA LEU A 829 -12.56 -31.91 2.63
C LEU A 829 -12.14 -31.14 3.89
N VAL A 830 -11.38 -30.06 3.71
CA VAL A 830 -10.85 -29.25 4.82
C VAL A 830 -11.39 -27.83 4.74
N ARG A 831 -11.86 -27.32 5.87
CA ARG A 831 -12.30 -25.93 6.05
C ARG A 831 -11.78 -25.40 7.39
N GLU A 832 -11.75 -24.09 7.52
CA GLU A 832 -11.23 -23.38 8.69
C GLU A 832 -12.27 -22.34 9.12
N GLU A 833 -12.53 -22.24 10.42
CA GLU A 833 -13.32 -21.15 10.99
C GLU A 833 -12.53 -19.85 10.83
N GLN A 834 -13.05 -18.92 10.02
CA GLN A 834 -12.42 -17.63 9.75
C GLN A 834 -13.22 -16.51 10.41
N ALA A 835 -12.51 -15.45 10.80
CA ALA A 835 -13.12 -14.23 11.30
C ALA A 835 -12.43 -13.03 10.65
N GLY A 836 -13.15 -12.42 9.71
CA GLY A 836 -12.59 -11.50 8.72
C GLY A 836 -12.20 -12.23 7.43
N SER A 837 -12.83 -11.85 6.32
CA SER A 837 -12.58 -12.37 4.98
C SER A 837 -13.06 -11.36 3.93
N SER A 838 -12.97 -11.75 2.65
CA SER A 838 -13.51 -11.00 1.53
C SER A 838 -13.01 -9.54 1.54
N TYR A 839 -13.85 -8.59 1.19
CA TYR A 839 -13.56 -7.16 1.35
C TYR A 839 -14.28 -6.64 2.59
N LEU A 840 -13.54 -6.56 3.70
CA LEU A 840 -13.89 -5.93 4.98
C LEU A 840 -15.24 -6.43 5.56
N SER A 841 -15.51 -7.72 5.36
CA SER A 841 -16.77 -8.39 5.67
C SER A 841 -16.52 -9.67 6.49
N SER A 842 -17.57 -10.30 7.00
CA SER A 842 -17.49 -11.63 7.66
C SER A 842 -18.53 -12.59 7.10
N GLU A 843 -18.09 -13.81 6.80
CA GLU A 843 -18.92 -14.93 6.38
C GLU A 843 -19.73 -15.50 7.55
N ASP A 844 -20.64 -16.42 7.23
CA ASP A 844 -21.20 -17.36 8.20
C ASP A 844 -20.07 -18.08 8.98
N PRO A 845 -20.09 -18.07 10.32
CA PRO A 845 -19.08 -18.77 11.12
C PRO A 845 -19.24 -20.29 11.04
N ARG A 846 -20.41 -20.80 10.61
CA ARG A 846 -20.65 -22.23 10.45
C ARG A 846 -19.91 -22.76 9.23
N ILE A 847 -19.40 -23.98 9.36
CA ILE A 847 -18.47 -24.54 8.38
C ILE A 847 -19.23 -25.44 7.41
N PHE A 848 -19.34 -25.01 6.16
CA PHE A 848 -20.07 -25.70 5.11
C PHE A 848 -19.20 -26.66 4.28
N PHE A 849 -19.76 -27.84 4.00
CA PHE A 849 -19.22 -28.84 3.08
C PHE A 849 -20.28 -29.28 2.07
N GLY A 850 -20.02 -29.11 0.78
CA GLY A 850 -20.67 -29.90 -0.26
C GLY A 850 -20.09 -31.31 -0.26
N LEU A 851 -20.95 -32.32 -0.30
CA LEU A 851 -20.57 -33.73 -0.20
C LEU A 851 -20.75 -34.48 -1.52
N GLY A 852 -21.25 -33.82 -2.57
CA GLY A 852 -21.63 -34.44 -3.82
C GLY A 852 -22.65 -35.54 -3.59
N THR A 853 -22.32 -36.78 -3.98
CA THR A 853 -23.20 -37.94 -3.82
C THR A 853 -23.06 -38.65 -2.47
N ALA A 854 -22.15 -38.23 -1.60
CA ALA A 854 -21.93 -38.87 -0.31
C ALA A 854 -23.05 -38.51 0.68
N ALA A 855 -23.87 -39.50 1.06
CA ALA A 855 -24.95 -39.33 2.02
C ALA A 855 -24.50 -39.36 3.49
N THR A 856 -23.21 -39.59 3.74
CA THR A 856 -22.61 -39.66 5.08
C THR A 856 -21.17 -39.15 5.03
N VAL A 857 -20.69 -38.67 6.16
CA VAL A 857 -19.27 -38.37 6.43
C VAL A 857 -18.76 -39.44 7.41
N SER A 858 -17.86 -40.30 6.94
CA SER A 858 -17.31 -41.42 7.72
C SER A 858 -16.62 -40.94 8.99
N ARG A 859 -15.95 -39.78 8.91
CA ARG A 859 -15.26 -39.16 10.03
C ARG A 859 -15.26 -37.65 9.90
N LEU A 860 -15.75 -36.97 10.91
CA LEU A 860 -15.62 -35.52 11.06
C LEU A 860 -14.59 -35.27 12.17
N LEU A 861 -13.51 -34.57 11.85
CA LEU A 861 -12.47 -34.20 12.80
C LEU A 861 -12.46 -32.67 12.93
N VAL A 862 -12.57 -32.17 14.16
CA VAL A 862 -12.33 -30.77 14.50
C VAL A 862 -11.00 -30.71 15.23
N ARG A 863 -10.08 -29.88 14.76
CA ARG A 863 -8.82 -29.56 15.44
C ARG A 863 -8.84 -28.09 15.82
N TYR A 864 -8.82 -27.82 17.12
CA TYR A 864 -8.85 -26.47 17.66
C TYR A 864 -7.44 -25.84 17.66
N PRO A 865 -7.33 -24.49 17.74
CA PRO A 865 -6.05 -23.81 17.80
C PRO A 865 -5.16 -24.23 18.98
N ASP A 866 -5.76 -24.66 20.10
CA ASP A 866 -5.04 -25.19 21.27
C ASP A 866 -4.46 -26.61 21.07
N GLY A 867 -4.72 -27.22 19.90
CA GLY A 867 -4.30 -28.56 19.53
C GLY A 867 -5.21 -29.68 20.03
N SER A 868 -6.29 -29.35 20.77
CA SER A 868 -7.30 -30.33 21.12
C SER A 868 -8.07 -30.79 19.88
N GLU A 869 -8.54 -32.03 19.91
CA GLU A 869 -9.26 -32.64 18.80
C GLU A 869 -10.59 -33.23 19.25
N LYS A 870 -11.59 -33.07 18.40
CA LYS A 870 -12.89 -33.71 18.54
C LYS A 870 -13.23 -34.52 17.31
N ARG A 871 -13.76 -35.72 17.53
CA ARG A 871 -14.08 -36.65 16.45
C ARG A 871 -15.51 -37.16 16.54
N LEU A 872 -16.22 -37.07 15.43
CA LEU A 872 -17.48 -37.74 15.19
C LEU A 872 -17.29 -38.77 14.06
N THR A 873 -18.09 -39.84 14.06
CA THR A 873 -18.08 -40.89 13.03
C THR A 873 -19.48 -41.12 12.51
N ASP A 874 -19.57 -41.54 11.25
CA ASP A 874 -20.83 -41.90 10.59
C ASP A 874 -21.89 -40.79 10.67
N VAL A 875 -21.45 -39.54 10.46
CA VAL A 875 -22.32 -38.36 10.49
C VAL A 875 -23.18 -38.35 9.24
N ALA A 876 -24.50 -38.33 9.38
CA ALA A 876 -25.42 -38.25 8.25
C ALA A 876 -25.28 -36.90 7.52
N ALA A 877 -25.49 -36.89 6.20
CA ALA A 877 -25.55 -35.66 5.43
C ALA A 877 -26.92 -34.94 5.56
N ASN A 878 -26.99 -33.74 5.00
CA ASN A 878 -28.15 -32.84 4.88
C ASN A 878 -28.66 -32.34 6.23
N GLN A 879 -27.73 -31.91 7.09
CA GLN A 879 -28.04 -31.36 8.40
C GLN A 879 -26.97 -30.36 8.82
N ILE A 880 -27.37 -29.49 9.76
CA ILE A 880 -26.45 -28.74 10.60
C ILE A 880 -26.10 -29.64 11.79
N VAL A 881 -24.82 -29.95 11.97
CA VAL A 881 -24.31 -30.72 13.10
C VAL A 881 -23.66 -29.79 14.11
N HIS A 882 -24.05 -29.92 15.38
CA HIS A 882 -23.40 -29.21 16.48
C HIS A 882 -22.24 -30.06 17.01
N ALA A 883 -21.02 -29.58 16.76
CA ALA A 883 -19.80 -30.20 17.22
C ALA A 883 -19.31 -29.54 18.52
N GLY A 884 -20.06 -29.75 19.62
CA GLY A 884 -19.69 -29.32 20.98
C GLY A 884 -19.11 -30.36 21.91
#